data_AF-A0A9P3FB12-F1
#
_entry.id   AF-A0A9P3FB12-F1
#
_cell.length_a   1.000
_cell.length_b   1.000
_cell.length_c   1.000
_cell.angle_alpha   90.00
_cell.angle_beta   90.00
_cell.angle_gamma   90.00
#
_symmetry.space_group_name_H-M   'P 1'
#
loop_
_entity.id
_entity.type
_entity.pdbx_description
1 polymer ?
#
loop_
_entity_poly.entity_id
_entity_poly.type
_entity_poly.pdbx_seq_one_letter_code
_entity_poly.pdbx_strand_id
1 'polypeptide(L)'
;MISEILAHPLGLAVVGPFLGFFLGVLEAAYPGILPQPLLNVLSAPINVYLSWCYPIKSADGIKDLPSCAYRWPNGQGDTAKFLQGIENSPRWEKAFGSIYRIWSGTKPEVVLTRPEHLQPVFFDSDRHTKAVNNNSGYLLGELLGKCVGLISPPQWQWVRAVTQPPFLHPACVAQTDRIQEIVRAFFQELELDDTGSLARGLIHPAHDLKMLPFWVVCELFYGPLPWHLVQELKRLAPLRENLMKHAIRGGLARFSWSRYLPTQANRELKDFQSRWRQFNRDVVAQARKAEKPAPIAKMYDAVDRREISEDQLLQTLDEALFANLDVTTGGLSWNLVFVAAHPDCQRKLREEMNEATGTGSLNKYLQGHSTYLQACILESSRLKPLAAFSVPQSAPTERVVGGFRIPAKTNFVVDAYALNIRGPYWAPDNETYRPERFLDRKNVELRYSFWRFGFGPRQCMGKYAADAVIRATLVYLLQQYNLSLREEGDWTRDQESWITHPDFYLCCNNGISVRSHAVVEAIMPKIQDAVAERTRADNPNIDLSTAENWLIRDELIDICKSSIQADLTTNHLSYPNGFSGDPSMVDGLASFLNEHFDPHEPVQTAHIATAPGAASCLDALLYTICDPGDAVLVPAPYWNGFDFQFRVRASVTPLPVNCSSFARTFSLDLLVALEEAIENATSPVKALVLTNPHNPFAQCYPREVIEACLQFCERHDLHLISDEVYALSIFDSADSKGLPPFVSALSLNPVALDCAPHRVHVIWSISKDFGSSGIRLGCTVSQHNPKVIVGVSLASNTQTSSLAAIFTQNLLCSPLTPQLMRLNRERLSLAYSTLTGWMKENGFAYIPANAGIFVFARLGNAVTSWDEEKELVLRCKAAGVLVSAGQAYHGIESEKGWVRITFAVKPEVLLEGLNRLALALGVRPPSAQ
;
A
#
# COMPACT_ATOMS: atom_id res chain seq x y z
N MET A 1 47.15 12.31 -40.14
CA MET A 1 46.75 13.66 -39.65
C MET A 1 47.09 13.92 -38.19
N ILE A 2 46.54 13.20 -37.19
CA ILE A 2 46.90 13.45 -35.77
C ILE A 2 48.36 13.05 -35.44
N SER A 3 48.92 12.04 -36.10
CA SER A 3 50.32 11.61 -35.89
C SER A 3 51.36 12.60 -36.44
N GLU A 4 51.03 13.42 -37.45
CA GLU A 4 51.95 14.38 -38.06
C GLU A 4 52.01 15.71 -37.30
N ILE A 5 50.93 16.07 -36.60
CA ILE A 5 50.86 17.31 -35.79
C ILE A 5 51.67 17.17 -34.48
N LEU A 6 51.85 15.94 -33.98
CA LEU A 6 52.59 15.65 -32.74
C LEU A 6 54.12 15.58 -32.92
N ALA A 7 54.65 15.62 -34.14
CA ALA A 7 56.09 15.49 -34.43
C ALA A 7 56.87 16.83 -34.38
N HIS A 8 56.19 17.97 -34.20
CA HIS A 8 56.82 19.30 -34.21
C HIS A 8 56.83 19.91 -32.79
N PRO A 9 57.96 20.45 -32.28
CA PRO A 9 58.06 21.00 -30.91
C PRO A 9 57.08 22.16 -30.60
N LEU A 10 56.63 22.87 -31.63
CA LEU A 10 55.63 23.95 -31.55
C LEU A 10 54.17 23.45 -31.58
N GLY A 11 53.91 22.22 -32.07
CA GLY A 11 52.58 21.60 -32.06
C GLY A 11 52.14 21.20 -30.65
N LEU A 12 53.08 20.73 -29.82
CA LEU A 12 52.82 20.37 -28.42
C LEU A 12 52.46 21.57 -27.53
N ALA A 13 53.00 22.76 -27.80
CA ALA A 13 52.74 23.97 -27.01
C ALA A 13 51.38 24.63 -27.32
N VAL A 14 50.85 24.46 -28.54
CA VAL A 14 49.60 25.08 -28.98
C VAL A 14 48.43 24.09 -29.00
N VAL A 15 48.65 22.83 -29.38
CA VAL A 15 47.58 21.80 -29.47
C VAL A 15 47.36 21.09 -28.13
N GLY A 16 48.41 20.95 -27.30
CA GLY A 16 48.33 20.28 -25.99
C GLY A 16 47.29 20.86 -25.03
N PRO A 17 47.21 22.19 -24.83
CA PRO A 17 46.21 22.83 -23.97
C PRO A 17 44.78 22.69 -24.50
N PHE A 18 44.60 22.80 -25.83
CA PHE A 18 43.28 22.66 -26.46
C PHE A 18 42.78 21.22 -26.43
N LEU A 19 43.66 20.25 -26.68
CA LEU A 19 43.34 18.82 -26.57
C LEU A 19 43.04 18.44 -25.12
N GLY A 20 43.83 18.93 -24.16
CA GLY A 20 43.58 18.72 -22.72
C GLY A 20 42.26 19.33 -22.24
N PHE A 21 41.91 20.53 -22.74
CA PHE A 21 40.62 21.16 -22.46
C PHE A 21 39.46 20.36 -23.06
N PHE A 22 39.57 19.93 -24.33
CA PHE A 22 38.52 19.15 -24.99
C PHE A 22 38.31 17.79 -24.31
N LEU A 23 39.40 17.07 -23.99
CA LEU A 23 39.34 15.81 -23.25
C LEU A 23 38.77 16.02 -21.84
N GLY A 24 39.13 17.12 -21.16
CA GLY A 24 38.57 17.47 -19.86
C GLY A 24 37.07 17.76 -19.88
N VAL A 25 36.57 18.44 -20.93
CA VAL A 25 35.14 18.67 -21.15
C VAL A 25 34.42 17.37 -21.51
N LEU A 26 35.04 16.52 -22.34
CA LEU A 26 34.50 15.22 -22.73
C LEU A 26 34.31 14.30 -21.52
N GLU A 27 35.31 14.21 -20.64
CA GLU A 27 35.20 13.44 -19.38
C GLU A 27 34.15 14.02 -18.43
N ALA A 28 34.02 15.35 -18.36
CA ALA A 28 32.99 15.97 -17.53
C ALA A 28 31.57 15.68 -18.05
N ALA A 29 31.40 15.55 -19.37
CA ALA A 29 30.15 15.20 -20.03
C ALA A 29 29.83 13.71 -19.93
N TYR A 30 30.85 12.86 -20.00
CA TYR A 30 30.72 11.41 -19.97
C TYR A 30 31.79 10.81 -19.05
N PRO A 31 31.53 10.74 -17.74
CA PRO A 31 32.48 10.19 -16.78
C PRO A 31 32.86 8.75 -17.12
N GLY A 32 34.16 8.43 -17.07
CA GLY A 32 34.69 7.10 -17.34
C GLY A 32 35.08 6.84 -18.80
N ILE A 33 35.01 7.84 -19.69
CA ILE A 33 35.51 7.71 -21.07
C ILE A 33 37.05 7.70 -21.11
N LEU A 34 37.72 8.50 -20.27
CA LEU A 34 39.18 8.56 -20.25
C LEU A 34 39.77 7.51 -19.30
N PRO A 35 40.85 6.82 -19.71
CA PRO A 35 41.53 5.86 -18.85
C PRO A 35 42.25 6.58 -17.70
N GLN A 36 42.35 5.91 -16.54
CA GLN A 36 42.91 6.47 -15.30
C GLN A 36 44.29 7.13 -15.44
N PRO A 37 45.26 6.60 -16.23
CA PRO A 37 46.55 7.27 -16.42
C PRO A 37 46.44 8.67 -17.03
N LEU A 38 45.51 8.86 -17.97
CA LEU A 38 45.29 10.15 -18.63
C LEU A 38 44.63 11.15 -17.68
N LEU A 39 43.67 10.68 -16.86
CA LEU A 39 43.08 11.50 -15.80
C LEU A 39 44.10 11.95 -14.75
N ASN A 40 45.07 11.09 -14.42
CA ASN A 40 46.15 11.46 -13.51
C ASN A 40 47.02 12.58 -14.11
N VAL A 41 47.33 12.52 -15.41
CA VAL A 41 48.07 13.57 -16.13
C VAL A 41 47.30 14.88 -16.14
N LEU A 42 45.98 14.85 -16.39
CA LEU A 42 45.13 16.06 -16.35
C LEU A 42 45.02 16.64 -14.92
N SER A 43 44.97 15.78 -13.91
CA SER A 43 44.74 16.18 -12.52
C SER A 43 46.01 16.68 -11.82
N ALA A 44 47.20 16.18 -12.18
CA ALA A 44 48.47 16.54 -11.55
C ALA A 44 48.78 18.05 -11.54
N PRO A 45 48.72 18.79 -12.67
CA PRO A 45 48.98 20.23 -12.65
C PRO A 45 47.93 20.99 -11.84
N ILE A 46 46.66 20.57 -11.88
CA ILE A 46 45.59 21.16 -11.08
C ILE A 46 45.85 20.92 -9.59
N ASN A 47 46.27 19.71 -9.21
CA ASN A 47 46.62 19.38 -7.83
C ASN A 47 47.76 20.25 -7.29
N VAL A 48 48.82 20.46 -8.09
CA VAL A 48 49.94 21.33 -7.72
C VAL A 48 49.47 22.77 -7.57
N TYR A 49 48.72 23.28 -8.55
CA TYR A 49 48.14 24.63 -8.51
C TYR A 49 47.26 24.85 -7.29
N LEU A 50 46.31 23.95 -7.03
CA LEU A 50 45.41 24.07 -5.88
C LEU A 50 46.15 23.94 -4.55
N SER A 51 47.15 23.07 -4.45
CA SER A 51 47.98 22.95 -3.25
C SER A 51 48.82 24.20 -2.99
N TRP A 52 49.26 24.89 -4.05
CA TRP A 52 49.94 26.18 -3.95
C TRP A 52 48.99 27.32 -3.57
N CYS A 53 47.77 27.35 -4.12
CA CYS A 53 46.78 28.38 -3.80
C CYS A 53 46.18 28.24 -2.39
N TYR A 54 46.09 27.02 -1.87
CA TYR A 54 45.51 26.72 -0.55
C TYR A 54 46.51 25.94 0.32
N PRO A 55 47.64 26.55 0.70
CA PRO A 55 48.63 25.89 1.55
C PRO A 55 48.09 25.76 2.97
N ILE A 56 48.30 24.59 3.58
CA ILE A 56 48.00 24.34 4.99
C ILE A 56 49.24 23.71 5.59
N LYS A 57 49.87 24.42 6.52
CA LYS A 57 51.14 24.02 7.13
C LYS A 57 50.95 23.63 8.59
N SER A 58 51.85 22.80 9.10
CA SER A 58 51.98 22.54 10.53
C SER A 58 52.28 23.82 11.31
N ALA A 59 52.06 23.82 12.63
CA ALA A 59 52.20 25.00 13.47
C ALA A 59 53.62 25.61 13.45
N ASP A 60 54.64 24.78 13.17
CA ASP A 60 56.06 25.12 12.96
C ASP A 60 56.41 25.54 11.52
N GLY A 61 55.46 25.45 10.57
CA GLY A 61 55.60 25.85 9.18
C GLY A 61 56.26 24.82 8.25
N ILE A 62 56.67 23.66 8.77
CA ILE A 62 57.55 22.72 8.05
C ILE A 62 56.78 21.74 7.17
N LYS A 63 55.74 21.09 7.71
CA LYS A 63 55.02 19.99 7.06
C LYS A 63 53.72 20.47 6.43
N ASP A 64 53.42 19.98 5.23
CA ASP A 64 52.11 20.15 4.62
C ASP A 64 51.08 19.21 5.26
N LEU A 65 49.82 19.67 5.33
CA LEU A 65 48.71 18.81 5.73
C LEU A 65 48.58 17.63 4.74
N PRO A 66 48.50 16.38 5.23
CA PRO A 66 48.21 15.23 4.38
C PRO A 66 46.96 15.48 3.52
N SER A 67 47.04 15.17 2.22
CA SER A 67 46.00 15.53 1.26
C SER A 67 45.76 14.43 0.25
N CYS A 68 44.48 14.13 -0.01
CA CYS A 68 44.10 13.44 -1.23
C CYS A 68 44.56 14.25 -2.44
N ALA A 69 45.10 13.56 -3.46
CA ALA A 69 45.39 14.18 -4.74
C ALA A 69 44.08 14.58 -5.44
N TYR A 70 44.04 15.77 -6.03
CA TYR A 70 42.89 16.21 -6.83
C TYR A 70 42.62 15.22 -7.98
N ARG A 71 41.34 15.01 -8.30
CA ARG A 71 40.89 14.20 -9.44
C ARG A 71 39.91 15.01 -10.28
N TRP A 72 40.24 15.25 -11.54
CA TRP A 72 39.34 15.96 -12.45
C TRP A 72 38.05 15.15 -12.70
N PRO A 73 36.88 15.80 -12.86
CA PRO A 73 36.60 17.23 -12.62
C PRO A 73 36.19 17.55 -11.17
N ASN A 74 35.89 16.54 -10.37
CA ASN A 74 35.09 16.69 -9.15
C ASN A 74 35.92 16.78 -7.86
N GLY A 75 37.23 16.53 -7.93
CA GLY A 75 38.05 16.20 -6.79
C GLY A 75 37.59 14.86 -6.18
N GLN A 76 37.17 14.92 -4.93
CA GLN A 76 36.48 13.87 -4.19
C GLN A 76 35.05 14.29 -3.81
N GLY A 77 34.59 15.49 -4.19
CA GLY A 77 33.34 16.11 -3.72
C GLY A 77 32.05 15.66 -4.40
N ASP A 78 32.02 14.42 -4.88
CA ASP A 78 30.97 13.78 -5.69
C ASP A 78 30.71 12.35 -5.20
N THR A 79 30.52 11.39 -6.11
CA THR A 79 30.54 9.94 -5.86
C THR A 79 31.57 9.50 -4.82
N ALA A 80 32.80 10.02 -4.83
CA ALA A 80 33.83 9.58 -3.88
C ALA A 80 33.50 9.92 -2.41
N LYS A 81 32.88 11.08 -2.17
CA LYS A 81 32.47 11.55 -0.84
C LYS A 81 31.09 11.04 -0.44
N PHE A 82 30.14 11.04 -1.37
CA PHE A 82 28.73 10.77 -1.07
C PHE A 82 28.36 9.29 -1.22
N LEU A 83 28.68 8.65 -2.35
CA LEU A 83 28.27 7.26 -2.63
C LEU A 83 29.28 6.22 -2.10
N GLN A 84 30.57 6.55 -2.18
CA GLN A 84 31.70 5.70 -1.75
C GLN A 84 32.30 6.16 -0.42
N GLY A 85 31.62 7.07 0.28
CA GLY A 85 32.17 7.72 1.47
C GLY A 85 32.46 6.75 2.61
N ILE A 86 31.63 5.71 2.76
CA ILE A 86 31.76 4.69 3.81
C ILE A 86 33.04 3.86 3.60
N GLU A 87 33.32 3.45 2.36
CA GLU A 87 34.52 2.71 1.99
C GLU A 87 35.77 3.60 2.00
N ASN A 88 35.60 4.88 1.60
CA ASN A 88 36.69 5.84 1.53
C ASN A 88 37.13 6.38 2.88
N SER A 89 36.21 6.50 3.85
CA SER A 89 36.48 6.95 5.22
C SER A 89 37.67 6.22 5.87
N PRO A 90 37.64 4.88 6.08
CA PRO A 90 38.77 4.17 6.69
C PRO A 90 40.00 4.14 5.76
N ARG A 91 39.81 4.13 4.44
CA ARG A 91 40.91 4.11 3.47
C ARG A 91 41.74 5.39 3.51
N TRP A 92 41.09 6.54 3.53
CA TRP A 92 41.75 7.84 3.57
C TRP A 92 42.35 8.11 4.95
N GLU A 93 41.66 7.75 6.03
CA GLU A 93 42.22 7.84 7.38
C GLU A 93 43.50 6.99 7.53
N LYS A 94 43.51 5.76 7.00
CA LYS A 94 44.71 4.90 7.00
C LYS A 94 45.86 5.49 6.18
N ALA A 95 45.56 6.14 5.05
CA ALA A 95 46.58 6.69 4.15
C ALA A 95 47.16 8.04 4.63
N PHE A 96 46.33 8.87 5.25
CA PHE A 96 46.66 10.28 5.53
C PHE A 96 46.64 10.65 7.02
N GLY A 97 46.24 9.72 7.89
CA GLY A 97 46.12 9.93 9.33
C GLY A 97 44.76 10.50 9.73
N SER A 98 44.65 10.94 10.98
CA SER A 98 43.40 11.39 11.59
C SER A 98 42.96 12.80 11.18
N ILE A 99 43.81 13.57 10.50
CA ILE A 99 43.45 14.88 9.93
C ILE A 99 44.07 15.00 8.54
N TYR A 100 43.22 15.27 7.55
CA TYR A 100 43.65 15.33 6.15
C TYR A 100 42.74 16.24 5.33
N ARG A 101 43.17 16.57 4.12
CA ARG A 101 42.43 17.38 3.15
C ARG A 101 41.88 16.53 2.01
N ILE A 102 40.63 16.80 1.64
CA ILE A 102 40.04 16.39 0.36
C ILE A 102 39.72 17.62 -0.48
N TRP A 103 39.52 17.41 -1.78
CA TRP A 103 39.10 18.46 -2.70
C TRP A 103 37.63 18.28 -3.08
N SER A 104 36.79 19.29 -2.91
CA SER A 104 35.43 19.29 -3.45
C SER A 104 35.36 20.27 -4.61
N GLY A 105 35.48 19.74 -5.84
CA GLY A 105 35.89 20.53 -6.99
C GLY A 105 37.24 21.18 -6.68
N THR A 106 37.33 22.49 -6.84
CA THR A 106 38.56 23.25 -6.57
C THR A 106 38.64 23.82 -5.15
N LYS A 107 37.71 23.44 -4.25
CA LYS A 107 37.67 23.95 -2.87
C LYS A 107 38.24 22.93 -1.89
N PRO A 108 39.12 23.35 -0.97
CA PRO A 108 39.67 22.45 0.05
C PRO A 108 38.64 22.18 1.15
N GLU A 109 38.53 20.92 1.59
CA GLU A 109 37.78 20.50 2.76
C GLU A 109 38.69 19.71 3.70
N VAL A 110 38.84 20.17 4.95
CA VAL A 110 39.61 19.50 6.00
C VAL A 110 38.70 18.51 6.71
N VAL A 111 39.10 17.24 6.74
CA VAL A 111 38.34 16.14 7.35
C VAL A 111 38.72 15.99 8.82
N LEU A 112 37.70 15.97 9.68
CA LEU A 112 37.82 15.84 11.12
C LEU A 112 37.27 14.48 11.57
N THR A 113 38.10 13.67 12.21
CA THR A 113 37.78 12.27 12.58
C THR A 113 37.68 12.02 14.09
N ARG A 114 38.16 12.94 14.94
CA ARG A 114 38.28 12.73 16.40
C ARG A 114 37.76 13.90 17.24
N PRO A 115 37.26 13.66 18.47
CA PRO A 115 36.73 14.72 19.34
C PRO A 115 37.70 15.89 19.55
N GLU A 116 38.99 15.63 19.72
CA GLU A 116 40.04 16.65 19.88
C GLU A 116 40.23 17.55 18.65
N HIS A 117 39.80 17.11 17.47
CA HIS A 117 39.78 17.93 16.25
C HIS A 117 38.53 18.79 16.16
N LEU A 118 37.40 18.27 16.67
CA LEU A 118 36.10 18.91 16.59
C LEU A 118 35.99 20.08 17.57
N GLN A 119 36.48 19.93 18.80
CA GLN A 119 36.33 20.96 19.85
C GLN A 119 36.94 22.32 19.44
N PRO A 120 38.19 22.43 18.93
CA PRO A 120 38.75 23.70 18.48
C PRO A 120 38.02 24.32 17.29
N VAL A 121 37.32 23.51 16.49
CA VAL A 121 36.60 23.97 15.30
C VAL A 121 35.19 24.43 15.64
N PHE A 122 34.46 23.69 16.48
CA PHE A 122 33.01 23.87 16.67
C PHE A 122 32.62 24.60 17.96
N PHE A 123 33.56 25.09 18.78
CA PHE A 123 33.22 25.80 20.03
C PHE A 123 32.43 27.10 19.78
N ASP A 124 32.66 27.78 18.66
CA ASP A 124 31.94 28.97 18.17
C ASP A 124 31.19 28.70 16.86
N SER A 125 30.62 27.50 16.74
CA SER A 125 29.87 27.06 15.57
C SER A 125 28.66 27.95 15.20
N ASP A 126 28.24 28.85 16.09
CA ASP A 126 27.26 29.91 15.82
C ASP A 126 27.74 30.94 14.79
N ARG A 127 29.06 31.11 14.65
CA ARG A 127 29.69 32.07 13.73
C ARG A 127 30.10 31.43 12.40
N HIS A 128 29.84 30.14 12.20
CA HIS A 128 30.24 29.41 11.02
C HIS A 128 29.40 29.75 9.79
N THR A 129 30.04 29.75 8.63
CA THR A 129 29.37 29.84 7.33
C THR A 129 29.31 28.47 6.66
N LYS A 130 28.24 28.19 5.92
CA LYS A 130 28.11 27.00 5.06
C LYS A 130 28.84 27.24 3.75
N ALA A 131 29.42 26.19 3.18
CA ALA A 131 30.07 26.31 1.88
C ALA A 131 29.02 26.64 0.81
N VAL A 132 29.37 27.55 -0.12
CA VAL A 132 28.50 27.94 -1.22
C VAL A 132 28.11 26.70 -2.03
N ASN A 133 26.81 26.48 -2.18
CA ASN A 133 26.22 25.32 -2.87
C ASN A 133 26.79 23.98 -2.37
N ASN A 134 27.09 23.83 -1.08
CA ASN A 134 27.67 22.59 -0.50
C ASN A 134 29.01 22.16 -1.15
N ASN A 135 29.69 23.07 -1.85
CA ASN A 135 30.75 22.75 -2.80
C ASN A 135 30.36 21.73 -3.90
N SER A 136 29.08 21.48 -4.19
CA SER A 136 28.65 20.53 -5.25
C SER A 136 28.40 21.21 -6.60
N GLY A 137 28.57 22.53 -6.68
CA GLY A 137 28.57 23.27 -7.93
C GLY A 137 27.20 23.81 -8.35
N TYR A 138 27.03 24.02 -9.66
CA TYR A 138 25.93 24.78 -10.25
C TYR A 138 24.55 24.17 -9.99
N LEU A 139 24.35 22.90 -10.37
CA LEU A 139 23.03 22.28 -10.33
C LEU A 139 22.46 22.28 -8.90
N LEU A 140 23.30 21.92 -7.91
CA LEU A 140 22.89 21.99 -6.51
C LEU A 140 22.61 23.44 -6.05
N GLY A 141 23.31 24.43 -6.60
CA GLY A 141 23.06 25.84 -6.32
C GLY A 141 21.68 26.31 -6.78
N GLU A 142 21.24 25.89 -7.96
CA GLU A 142 19.89 26.22 -8.45
C GLU A 142 18.79 25.44 -7.73
N LEU A 143 19.12 24.23 -7.26
CA LEU A 143 18.16 23.36 -6.57
C LEU A 143 17.98 23.76 -5.11
N LEU A 144 19.08 23.91 -4.35
CA LEU A 144 19.08 24.11 -2.90
C LEU A 144 20.00 25.24 -2.41
N GLY A 145 20.69 25.99 -3.29
CA GLY A 145 21.69 26.98 -2.87
C GLY A 145 21.18 28.11 -1.96
N LYS A 146 19.87 28.33 -1.91
CA LYS A 146 19.17 29.33 -1.08
C LYS A 146 18.35 28.69 0.06
N CYS A 147 18.40 27.37 0.25
CA CYS A 147 17.67 26.69 1.32
C CYS A 147 18.31 26.96 2.70
N VAL A 148 17.51 26.84 3.77
CA VAL A 148 17.94 27.13 5.14
C VAL A 148 19.18 26.33 5.58
N GLY A 149 19.35 25.10 5.08
CA GLY A 149 20.50 24.26 5.42
C GLY A 149 21.84 24.71 4.81
N LEU A 150 21.81 25.43 3.68
CA LEU A 150 23.01 25.79 2.90
C LEU A 150 23.37 27.28 2.91
N ILE A 151 22.45 28.16 3.34
CA ILE A 151 22.73 29.60 3.46
C ILE A 151 23.41 29.95 4.79
N SER A 152 24.05 31.12 4.83
CA SER A 152 24.81 31.65 5.98
C SER A 152 24.18 32.92 6.57
N PRO A 153 24.58 33.34 7.80
CA PRO A 153 24.13 34.62 8.37
C PRO A 153 24.44 35.82 7.46
N PRO A 154 23.61 36.88 7.46
CA PRO A 154 22.38 37.03 8.26
C PRO A 154 21.15 36.30 7.66
N GLN A 155 21.15 35.98 6.36
CA GLN A 155 19.99 35.39 5.66
C GLN A 155 19.46 34.12 6.33
N TRP A 156 20.36 33.26 6.81
CA TRP A 156 20.00 32.05 7.54
C TRP A 156 19.08 32.32 8.73
N GLN A 157 19.32 33.39 9.51
CA GLN A 157 18.55 33.69 10.71
C GLN A 157 17.09 34.01 10.34
N TRP A 158 16.88 34.79 9.28
CA TRP A 158 15.55 35.17 8.81
C TRP A 158 14.77 33.99 8.24
N VAL A 159 15.38 33.24 7.31
CA VAL A 159 14.72 32.07 6.69
C VAL A 159 14.40 31.01 7.74
N ARG A 160 15.31 30.76 8.69
CA ARG A 160 15.07 29.80 9.77
C ARG A 160 13.96 30.27 10.70
N ALA A 161 13.92 31.55 11.08
CA ALA A 161 12.86 32.08 11.95
C ALA A 161 11.45 31.88 11.34
N VAL A 162 11.33 32.02 10.02
CA VAL A 162 10.06 31.82 9.30
C VAL A 162 9.69 30.33 9.17
N THR A 163 10.66 29.46 8.90
CA THR A 163 10.41 28.06 8.50
C THR A 163 10.50 27.04 9.63
N GLN A 164 11.22 27.35 10.72
CA GLN A 164 11.39 26.45 11.87
C GLN A 164 10.16 26.21 12.75
N PRO A 165 9.16 27.11 12.91
CA PRO A 165 8.12 26.96 13.93
C PRO A 165 7.41 25.58 13.98
N PRO A 166 7.05 24.93 12.84
CA PRO A 166 6.43 23.59 12.87
C PRO A 166 7.34 22.48 13.44
N PHE A 167 8.65 22.71 13.48
CA PHE A 167 9.67 21.74 13.91
C PHE A 167 10.25 22.05 15.30
N LEU A 168 9.71 23.05 16.00
CA LEU A 168 10.07 23.28 17.39
C LEU A 168 9.55 22.13 18.25
N HIS A 169 10.27 21.79 19.32
CA HIS A 169 9.90 20.69 20.20
C HIS A 169 8.43 20.75 20.68
N PRO A 170 7.90 21.89 21.18
CA PRO A 170 6.49 21.98 21.57
C PRO A 170 5.51 21.75 20.42
N ALA A 171 5.86 22.15 19.19
CA ALA A 171 5.03 21.95 18.01
C ALA A 171 4.97 20.46 17.63
N CYS A 172 6.10 19.76 17.62
CA CYS A 172 6.13 18.32 17.36
C CYS A 172 5.40 17.53 18.45
N VAL A 173 5.55 17.91 19.72
CA VAL A 173 4.82 17.31 20.85
C VAL A 173 3.31 17.45 20.64
N ALA A 174 2.83 18.63 20.26
CA ALA A 174 1.42 18.89 20.00
C ALA A 174 0.86 18.09 18.79
N GLN A 175 1.72 17.59 17.91
CA GLN A 175 1.35 16.80 16.72
C GLN A 175 1.54 15.29 16.91
N THR A 176 1.87 14.83 18.12
CA THR A 176 2.19 13.40 18.38
C THR A 176 1.06 12.46 17.95
N ASP A 177 -0.20 12.79 18.26
CA ASP A 177 -1.36 12.00 17.86
C ASP A 177 -1.52 11.97 16.35
N ARG A 178 -1.39 13.15 15.70
CA ARG A 178 -1.50 13.26 14.26
C ARG A 178 -0.43 12.48 13.51
N ILE A 179 0.81 12.47 14.02
CA ILE A 179 1.89 11.66 13.46
C ILE A 179 1.55 10.16 13.57
N GLN A 180 1.03 9.71 14.72
CA GLN A 180 0.60 8.32 14.88
C GLN A 180 -0.54 7.93 13.93
N GLU A 181 -1.51 8.83 13.69
CA GLU A 181 -2.57 8.62 12.70
C GLU A 181 -2.01 8.45 11.28
N ILE A 182 -1.06 9.30 10.87
CA ILE A 182 -0.42 9.20 9.55
C ILE A 182 0.34 7.88 9.43
N VAL A 183 1.10 7.49 10.46
CA VAL A 183 1.81 6.20 10.49
C VAL A 183 0.81 5.04 10.34
N ARG A 184 -0.28 5.04 11.11
CA ARG A 184 -1.31 3.99 11.03
C ARG A 184 -1.95 3.92 9.63
N ALA A 185 -2.37 5.07 9.09
CA ALA A 185 -3.00 5.13 7.78
C ALA A 185 -2.03 4.65 6.68
N PHE A 186 -0.75 4.99 6.79
CA PHE A 186 0.28 4.54 5.86
C PHE A 186 0.45 3.02 5.86
N PHE A 187 0.50 2.39 7.04
CA PHE A 187 0.58 0.93 7.12
C PHE A 187 -0.69 0.22 6.67
N GLN A 188 -1.87 0.79 6.95
CA GLN A 188 -3.13 0.27 6.41
C GLN A 188 -3.15 0.27 4.88
N GLU A 189 -2.62 1.32 4.23
CA GLU A 189 -2.47 1.35 2.76
C GLU A 189 -1.51 0.25 2.28
N LEU A 190 -0.39 0.02 2.99
CA LEU A 190 0.57 -1.04 2.66
C LEU A 190 0.01 -2.46 2.88
N GLU A 191 -0.86 -2.65 3.87
CA GLU A 191 -1.50 -3.94 4.18
C GLU A 191 -2.62 -4.30 3.18
N LEU A 192 -3.30 -3.28 2.63
CA LEU A 192 -4.37 -3.46 1.64
C LEU A 192 -3.86 -3.65 0.20
N ASP A 193 -2.58 -3.37 -0.06
CA ASP A 193 -1.94 -3.68 -1.33
C ASP A 193 -1.57 -5.17 -1.38
N ASP A 194 -2.45 -5.98 -1.97
CA ASP A 194 -2.26 -7.44 -2.17
C ASP A 194 -0.94 -7.78 -2.91
N THR A 195 -0.37 -6.82 -3.66
CA THR A 195 0.92 -7.00 -4.37
C THR A 195 2.13 -6.58 -3.52
N GLY A 196 1.88 -5.89 -2.40
CA GLY A 196 2.85 -5.36 -1.48
C GLY A 196 3.70 -6.44 -0.80
N SER A 197 4.84 -6.02 -0.27
CA SER A 197 5.71 -6.85 0.57
C SER A 197 5.01 -7.24 1.88
N LEU A 198 4.30 -6.28 2.50
CA LEU A 198 3.72 -6.43 3.84
C LEU A 198 2.54 -7.42 3.86
N ALA A 199 1.72 -7.44 2.82
CA ALA A 199 0.69 -8.46 2.61
C ALA A 199 1.25 -9.90 2.60
N ARG A 200 2.53 -10.06 2.22
CA ARG A 200 3.25 -11.34 2.25
C ARG A 200 4.03 -11.59 3.54
N GLY A 201 3.81 -10.77 4.58
CA GLY A 201 4.54 -10.83 5.85
C GLY A 201 6.01 -10.41 5.71
N LEU A 202 6.34 -9.55 4.75
CA LEU A 202 7.69 -9.04 4.51
C LEU A 202 7.71 -7.51 4.53
N ILE A 203 8.82 -6.88 4.89
CA ILE A 203 8.98 -5.44 4.70
C ILE A 203 10.38 -5.13 4.20
N HIS A 204 10.49 -4.31 3.18
CA HIS A 204 11.73 -3.69 2.75
C HIS A 204 11.88 -2.34 3.46
N PRO A 205 12.72 -2.21 4.50
CA PRO A 205 12.68 -1.06 5.42
C PRO A 205 12.91 0.31 4.77
N ALA A 206 13.73 0.39 3.72
CA ALA A 206 13.96 1.65 3.00
C ALA A 206 12.89 1.91 1.93
N HIS A 207 12.70 0.97 1.00
CA HIS A 207 11.73 1.09 -0.10
C HIS A 207 10.30 1.34 0.38
N ASP A 208 9.77 0.48 1.26
CA ASP A 208 8.35 0.50 1.62
C ASP A 208 8.00 1.68 2.53
N LEU A 209 8.98 2.19 3.30
CA LEU A 209 8.79 3.32 4.22
C LEU A 209 9.22 4.66 3.63
N LYS A 210 9.72 4.70 2.38
CA LYS A 210 10.35 5.89 1.77
C LYS A 210 9.46 7.13 1.82
N MET A 211 8.17 6.95 1.58
CA MET A 211 7.19 8.05 1.52
C MET A 211 6.62 8.45 2.89
N LEU A 212 6.78 7.64 3.94
CA LEU A 212 6.18 7.93 5.24
C LEU A 212 6.73 9.25 5.86
N PRO A 213 8.06 9.47 5.95
CA PRO A 213 8.59 10.74 6.44
C PRO A 213 8.14 11.95 5.62
N PHE A 214 8.01 11.76 4.30
CA PHE A 214 7.55 12.81 3.38
C PHE A 214 6.12 13.26 3.72
N TRP A 215 5.20 12.31 3.92
CA TRP A 215 3.81 12.63 4.26
C TRP A 215 3.66 13.29 5.63
N VAL A 216 4.45 12.87 6.62
CA VAL A 216 4.43 13.53 7.92
C VAL A 216 4.90 14.98 7.82
N VAL A 217 5.99 15.25 7.10
CA VAL A 217 6.48 16.63 6.94
C VAL A 217 5.55 17.47 6.05
N CYS A 218 4.91 16.84 5.06
CA CYS A 218 3.86 17.45 4.26
C CYS A 218 2.72 17.95 5.15
N GLU A 219 2.23 17.11 6.07
CA GLU A 219 1.20 17.51 7.04
C GLU A 219 1.69 18.68 7.93
N LEU A 220 2.93 18.65 8.41
CA LEU A 220 3.48 19.70 9.28
C LEU A 220 3.55 21.08 8.59
N PHE A 221 3.71 21.14 7.27
CA PHE A 221 3.72 22.41 6.53
C PHE A 221 2.35 22.82 6.00
N TYR A 222 1.64 21.88 5.38
CA TYR A 222 0.48 22.16 4.55
C TYR A 222 -0.84 21.74 5.21
N GLY A 223 -0.80 20.87 6.23
CA GLY A 223 -1.99 20.19 6.72
C GLY A 223 -2.59 19.25 5.66
N PRO A 224 -3.87 18.88 5.81
CA PRO A 224 -4.53 17.96 4.89
C PRO A 224 -4.67 18.58 3.50
N LEU A 225 -4.25 17.83 2.47
CA LEU A 225 -4.26 18.24 1.08
C LEU A 225 -5.38 17.54 0.27
N PRO A 226 -6.02 18.23 -0.70
CA PRO A 226 -6.88 17.59 -1.69
C PRO A 226 -6.14 16.55 -2.53
N TRP A 227 -6.87 15.53 -2.98
CA TRP A 227 -6.32 14.40 -3.75
C TRP A 227 -5.48 14.83 -4.96
N HIS A 228 -5.93 15.81 -5.75
CA HIS A 228 -5.19 16.25 -6.94
C HIS A 228 -3.80 16.84 -6.61
N LEU A 229 -3.65 17.53 -5.46
CA LEU A 229 -2.37 18.05 -5.00
C LEU A 229 -1.47 16.93 -4.44
N VAL A 230 -2.06 15.94 -3.77
CA VAL A 230 -1.35 14.73 -3.35
C VAL A 230 -0.76 13.98 -4.55
N GLN A 231 -1.52 13.83 -5.64
CA GLN A 231 -1.02 13.20 -6.87
C GLN A 231 0.11 14.00 -7.51
N GLU A 232 0.05 15.32 -7.49
CA GLU A 232 1.13 16.15 -8.02
C GLU A 232 2.43 16.00 -7.22
N LEU A 233 2.35 15.93 -5.88
CA LEU A 233 3.52 15.61 -5.04
C LEU A 233 4.11 14.23 -5.37
N LYS A 234 3.27 13.20 -5.55
CA LYS A 234 3.72 11.86 -5.96
C LYS A 234 4.47 11.89 -7.30
N ARG A 235 4.09 12.77 -8.23
CA ARG A 235 4.79 12.94 -9.53
C ARG A 235 6.07 13.77 -9.43
N LEU A 236 6.15 14.74 -8.52
CA LEU A 236 7.33 15.58 -8.33
C LEU A 236 8.47 14.85 -7.60
N ALA A 237 8.15 13.92 -6.70
CA ALA A 237 9.14 13.18 -5.92
C ALA A 237 10.23 12.47 -6.76
N PRO A 238 9.90 11.60 -7.74
CA PRO A 238 10.92 10.93 -8.55
C PRO A 238 11.71 11.90 -9.44
N LEU A 239 11.05 12.95 -9.96
CA LEU A 239 11.74 14.01 -10.72
C LEU A 239 12.82 14.69 -9.87
N ARG A 240 12.47 15.03 -8.62
CA ARG A 240 13.39 15.70 -7.69
C ARG A 240 14.53 14.80 -7.22
N GLU A 241 14.27 13.52 -7.02
CA GLU A 241 15.29 12.52 -6.67
C GLU A 241 16.35 12.39 -7.78
N ASN A 242 15.91 12.33 -9.04
CA ASN A 242 16.82 12.27 -10.19
C ASN A 242 17.73 13.51 -10.29
N LEU A 243 17.19 14.71 -10.02
CA LEU A 243 17.99 15.93 -9.94
C LEU A 243 19.07 15.86 -8.85
N MET A 244 18.77 15.25 -7.70
CA MET A 244 19.76 15.04 -6.63
C MET A 244 20.86 14.08 -7.08
N LYS A 245 20.50 12.98 -7.76
CA LYS A 245 21.47 12.01 -8.30
C LYS A 245 22.43 12.69 -9.28
N HIS A 246 21.94 13.56 -10.16
CA HIS A 246 22.79 14.36 -11.05
C HIS A 246 23.74 15.30 -10.29
N ALA A 247 23.25 15.97 -9.24
CA ALA A 247 24.08 16.87 -8.44
C ALA A 247 25.19 16.13 -7.68
N ILE A 248 24.90 14.93 -7.15
CA ILE A 248 25.85 14.12 -6.38
C ILE A 248 26.90 13.46 -7.27
N ARG A 249 26.51 12.94 -8.45
CA ARG A 249 27.44 12.34 -9.41
C ARG A 249 28.47 13.33 -9.97
N GLY A 250 28.17 14.64 -9.94
CA GLY A 250 29.08 15.70 -10.37
C GLY A 250 29.16 15.83 -11.91
N GLY A 251 30.36 16.01 -12.45
CA GLY A 251 30.56 16.22 -13.90
C GLY A 251 30.12 17.61 -14.37
N LEU A 252 29.47 17.69 -15.54
CA LEU A 252 28.96 18.96 -16.11
C LEU A 252 28.11 19.74 -15.12
N ALA A 253 27.30 19.06 -14.29
CA ALA A 253 26.41 19.66 -13.31
C ALA A 253 27.12 20.58 -12.31
N ARG A 254 28.45 20.44 -12.14
CA ARG A 254 29.23 21.30 -11.25
C ARG A 254 29.51 22.67 -11.85
N PHE A 255 29.62 22.77 -13.17
CA PHE A 255 30.07 23.98 -13.84
C PHE A 255 28.90 24.88 -14.22
N SER A 256 28.98 26.16 -13.86
CA SER A 256 27.91 27.14 -14.12
C SER A 256 27.60 27.35 -15.60
N TRP A 257 28.59 27.22 -16.48
CA TRP A 257 28.38 27.34 -17.92
C TRP A 257 27.53 26.20 -18.50
N SER A 258 27.45 25.04 -17.83
CA SER A 258 26.63 23.92 -18.28
C SER A 258 25.13 24.25 -18.30
N ARG A 259 24.70 25.31 -17.61
CA ARG A 259 23.31 25.78 -17.59
C ARG A 259 22.72 26.14 -18.96
N TYR A 260 23.60 26.45 -19.92
CA TYR A 260 23.22 26.82 -21.28
C TYR A 260 23.16 25.59 -22.21
N LEU A 261 23.60 24.42 -21.74
CA LEU A 261 23.53 23.19 -22.52
C LEU A 261 22.15 22.53 -22.42
N PRO A 262 21.67 21.86 -23.48
CA PRO A 262 20.39 21.18 -23.49
C PRO A 262 20.45 19.80 -22.80
N THR A 263 21.03 19.72 -21.60
CA THR A 263 21.13 18.47 -20.83
C THR A 263 19.78 18.05 -20.24
N GLN A 264 19.61 16.76 -19.97
CA GLN A 264 18.46 16.23 -19.26
C GLN A 264 18.25 16.92 -17.91
N ALA A 265 19.30 17.02 -17.09
CA ALA A 265 19.25 17.67 -15.78
C ALA A 265 18.76 19.12 -15.84
N ASN A 266 19.14 19.90 -16.88
CA ASN A 266 18.67 21.28 -17.03
C ASN A 266 17.20 21.37 -17.45
N ARG A 267 16.69 20.39 -18.23
CA ARG A 267 15.27 20.32 -18.61
C ARG A 267 14.43 19.93 -17.40
N GLU A 268 14.84 18.90 -16.68
CA GLU A 268 14.20 18.43 -15.45
C GLU A 268 14.19 19.50 -14.36
N LEU A 269 15.29 20.26 -14.20
CA LEU A 269 15.36 21.35 -13.22
C LEU A 269 14.31 22.43 -13.52
N LYS A 270 14.17 22.81 -14.79
CA LYS A 270 13.17 23.81 -15.22
C LYS A 270 11.74 23.30 -14.99
N ASP A 271 11.47 22.04 -15.34
CA ASP A 271 10.16 21.42 -15.14
C ASP A 271 9.81 21.38 -13.64
N PHE A 272 10.73 20.86 -12.82
CA PHE A 272 10.57 20.79 -11.37
C PHE A 272 10.32 22.16 -10.75
N GLN A 273 11.17 23.16 -11.03
CA GLN A 273 11.02 24.49 -10.45
C GLN A 273 9.71 25.19 -10.86
N SER A 274 9.25 24.95 -12.09
CA SER A 274 7.98 25.50 -12.59
C SER A 274 6.80 24.89 -11.83
N ARG A 275 6.71 23.56 -11.84
CA ARG A 275 5.62 22.80 -11.22
C ARG A 275 5.62 22.95 -9.69
N TRP A 276 6.80 22.96 -9.07
CA TRP A 276 6.94 23.14 -7.62
C TRP A 276 6.46 24.51 -7.15
N ARG A 277 6.77 25.56 -7.92
CA ARG A 277 6.28 26.92 -7.64
C ARG A 277 4.76 27.00 -7.81
N GLN A 278 4.22 26.41 -8.88
CA GLN A 278 2.78 26.38 -9.11
C GLN A 278 2.05 25.64 -7.98
N PHE A 279 2.52 24.44 -7.62
CA PHE A 279 1.99 23.66 -6.52
C PHE A 279 1.88 24.46 -5.21
N ASN A 280 2.96 25.14 -4.79
CA ASN A 280 2.94 25.91 -3.54
C ASN A 280 2.01 27.13 -3.61
N ARG A 281 1.85 27.74 -4.79
CA ARG A 281 0.89 28.84 -5.01
C ARG A 281 -0.56 28.37 -4.89
N ASP A 282 -0.86 27.17 -5.38
CA ASP A 282 -2.19 26.58 -5.26
C ASP A 282 -2.51 26.22 -3.80
N VAL A 283 -1.55 25.61 -3.10
CA VAL A 283 -1.67 25.26 -1.68
C VAL A 283 -1.87 26.50 -0.81
N VAL A 284 -1.07 27.56 -0.99
CA VAL A 284 -1.20 28.77 -0.16
C VAL A 284 -2.52 29.49 -0.42
N ALA A 285 -3.01 29.51 -1.68
CA ALA A 285 -4.29 30.09 -2.02
C ALA A 285 -5.45 29.38 -1.31
N GLN A 286 -5.36 28.07 -1.12
CA GLN A 286 -6.31 27.30 -0.32
C GLN A 286 -6.12 27.55 1.19
N ALA A 287 -4.88 27.49 1.69
CA ALA A 287 -4.58 27.64 3.11
C ALA A 287 -5.03 29.00 3.68
N ARG A 288 -4.94 30.07 2.89
CA ARG A 288 -5.40 31.42 3.26
C ARG A 288 -6.92 31.53 3.39
N LYS A 289 -7.69 30.63 2.78
CA LYS A 289 -9.16 30.60 2.86
C LYS A 289 -9.67 29.79 4.05
N ALA A 290 -8.83 28.97 4.67
CA ALA A 290 -9.21 28.12 5.79
C ALA A 290 -9.37 28.92 7.09
N GLU A 291 -10.31 28.51 7.95
CA GLU A 291 -10.51 29.13 9.28
C GLU A 291 -9.26 29.06 10.17
N LYS A 292 -8.49 27.97 10.03
CA LYS A 292 -7.18 27.78 10.67
C LYS A 292 -6.13 27.58 9.58
N PRO A 293 -5.43 28.66 9.17
CA PRO A 293 -4.45 28.56 8.10
C PRO A 293 -3.29 27.63 8.48
N ALA A 294 -2.92 26.73 7.58
CA ALA A 294 -1.74 25.88 7.72
C ALA A 294 -0.46 26.74 7.80
N PRO A 295 0.63 26.22 8.41
CA PRO A 295 1.88 26.98 8.57
C PRO A 295 2.42 27.63 7.29
N ILE A 296 2.23 27.00 6.13
CA ILE A 296 2.61 27.55 4.81
C ILE A 296 2.07 28.96 4.55
N ALA A 297 0.86 29.30 5.03
CA ALA A 297 0.26 30.61 4.83
C ALA A 297 1.11 31.72 5.47
N LYS A 298 1.52 31.51 6.73
CA LYS A 298 2.39 32.44 7.45
C LYS A 298 3.77 32.58 6.81
N MET A 299 4.28 31.51 6.20
CA MET A 299 5.57 31.54 5.49
C MET A 299 5.48 32.40 4.22
N TYR A 300 4.38 32.29 3.48
CA TYR A 300 4.12 33.16 2.32
C TYR A 300 3.80 34.61 2.73
N ASP A 301 3.20 34.85 3.89
CA ASP A 301 3.03 36.22 4.39
C ASP A 301 4.39 36.90 4.62
N ALA A 302 5.41 36.15 5.07
CA ALA A 302 6.78 36.67 5.18
C ALA A 302 7.42 36.95 3.81
N VAL A 303 7.09 36.16 2.79
CA VAL A 303 7.48 36.44 1.39
C VAL A 303 6.81 37.71 0.88
N ASP A 304 5.52 37.87 1.12
CA ASP A 304 4.74 39.06 0.70
C ASP A 304 5.25 40.34 1.40
N ARG A 305 5.66 40.24 2.67
CA ARG A 305 6.33 41.31 3.42
C ARG A 305 7.80 41.52 3.03
N ARG A 306 8.34 40.71 2.10
CA ARG A 306 9.74 40.74 1.64
C ARG A 306 10.77 40.49 2.75
N GLU A 307 10.39 39.75 3.79
CA GLU A 307 11.29 39.31 4.87
C GLU A 307 12.24 38.22 4.35
N ILE A 308 11.74 37.37 3.46
CA ILE A 308 12.49 36.34 2.73
C ILE A 308 12.03 36.31 1.26
N SER A 309 12.84 35.75 0.35
CA SER A 309 12.44 35.58 -1.04
C SER A 309 11.62 34.31 -1.28
N GLU A 310 10.79 34.29 -2.34
CA GLU A 310 10.03 33.10 -2.75
C GLU A 310 11.00 31.92 -3.01
N ASP A 311 12.15 32.16 -3.64
CA ASP A 311 13.15 31.11 -3.87
C ASP A 311 13.73 30.55 -2.56
N GLN A 312 13.98 31.38 -1.55
CA GLN A 312 14.47 30.91 -0.24
C GLN A 312 13.44 30.01 0.43
N LEU A 313 12.16 30.37 0.37
CA LEU A 313 11.08 29.56 0.90
C LEU A 313 10.96 28.24 0.12
N LEU A 314 10.81 28.30 -1.21
CA LEU A 314 10.59 27.12 -2.06
C LEU A 314 11.74 26.12 -1.99
N GLN A 315 12.99 26.58 -1.96
CA GLN A 315 14.14 25.67 -1.81
C GLN A 315 14.26 25.10 -0.40
N THR A 316 13.79 25.83 0.62
CA THR A 316 13.71 25.30 2.00
C THR A 316 12.61 24.26 2.15
N LEU A 317 11.46 24.45 1.49
CA LEU A 317 10.39 23.46 1.45
C LEU A 317 10.81 22.24 0.62
N ASP A 318 11.54 22.42 -0.49
CA ASP A 318 12.17 21.33 -1.23
C ASP A 318 13.11 20.52 -0.34
N GLU A 319 14.09 21.17 0.29
CA GLU A 319 15.00 20.54 1.24
C GLU A 319 14.23 19.77 2.32
N ALA A 320 13.22 20.40 2.91
CA ALA A 320 12.47 19.81 3.99
C ALA A 320 11.50 18.71 3.57
N LEU A 321 11.10 18.57 2.31
CA LEU A 321 10.20 17.50 1.87
C LEU A 321 10.95 16.40 1.13
N PHE A 322 11.69 16.75 0.09
CA PHE A 322 12.29 15.76 -0.80
C PHE A 322 13.59 15.19 -0.26
N ALA A 323 14.39 15.95 0.50
CA ALA A 323 15.56 15.35 1.14
C ALA A 323 15.17 14.33 2.24
N ASN A 324 13.95 14.43 2.80
CA ASN A 324 13.44 13.46 3.78
C ASN A 324 13.22 12.06 3.19
N LEU A 325 12.96 11.96 1.88
CA LEU A 325 12.81 10.68 1.17
C LEU A 325 14.06 9.80 1.34
N ASP A 326 15.24 10.40 1.36
CA ASP A 326 16.49 9.68 1.57
C ASP A 326 16.94 9.75 3.03
N VAL A 327 17.02 10.96 3.59
CA VAL A 327 17.69 11.19 4.87
C VAL A 327 16.93 10.58 6.04
N THR A 328 15.62 10.85 6.16
CA THR A 328 14.85 10.30 7.30
C THR A 328 14.54 8.83 7.11
N THR A 329 14.31 8.38 5.87
CA THR A 329 14.17 6.96 5.54
C THR A 329 15.42 6.16 5.93
N GLY A 330 16.62 6.67 5.65
CA GLY A 330 17.87 6.02 6.10
C GLY A 330 18.01 6.01 7.63
N GLY A 331 17.61 7.10 8.28
CA GLY A 331 17.60 7.19 9.75
C GLY A 331 16.57 6.29 10.43
N LEU A 332 15.48 5.94 9.74
CA LEU A 332 14.38 5.08 10.21
C LEU A 332 14.67 3.60 9.95
N SER A 333 15.00 3.25 8.71
CA SER A 333 15.07 1.88 8.19
C SER A 333 16.06 0.98 8.96
N TRP A 334 17.25 1.50 9.30
CA TRP A 334 18.23 0.72 10.07
C TRP A 334 17.79 0.36 11.48
N ASN A 335 16.88 1.13 12.11
CA ASN A 335 16.34 0.75 13.42
C ASN A 335 15.58 -0.57 13.34
N LEU A 336 14.81 -0.78 12.26
CA LEU A 336 14.06 -2.02 12.05
C LEU A 336 15.00 -3.20 11.87
N VAL A 337 16.07 -3.01 11.10
CA VAL A 337 17.10 -4.04 10.91
C VAL A 337 17.75 -4.43 12.24
N PHE A 338 18.22 -3.45 13.03
CA PHE A 338 18.86 -3.76 14.31
C PHE A 338 17.91 -4.44 15.30
N VAL A 339 16.66 -3.99 15.37
CA VAL A 339 15.65 -4.60 16.25
C VAL A 339 15.28 -6.02 15.80
N ALA A 340 15.18 -6.27 14.49
CA ALA A 340 14.96 -7.61 13.94
C ALA A 340 16.14 -8.55 14.19
N ALA A 341 17.37 -8.03 14.13
CA ALA A 341 18.58 -8.80 14.37
C ALA A 341 18.88 -9.07 15.87
N HIS A 342 18.24 -8.34 16.79
CA HIS A 342 18.47 -8.46 18.23
C HIS A 342 17.16 -8.73 18.99
N PRO A 343 16.66 -9.99 18.99
CA PRO A 343 15.39 -10.35 19.62
C PRO A 343 15.28 -9.96 21.11
N ASP A 344 16.39 -9.98 21.86
CA ASP A 344 16.41 -9.54 23.25
C ASP A 344 16.13 -8.04 23.40
N CYS A 345 16.65 -7.21 22.50
CA CYS A 345 16.33 -5.78 22.46
C CYS A 345 14.86 -5.57 22.09
N GLN A 346 14.35 -6.34 21.12
CA GLN A 346 12.96 -6.29 20.72
C GLN A 346 12.01 -6.66 21.88
N ARG A 347 12.37 -7.66 22.69
CA ARG A 347 11.62 -8.04 23.89
C ARG A 347 11.55 -6.91 24.91
N LYS A 348 12.69 -6.28 25.25
CA LYS A 348 12.74 -5.13 26.18
C LYS A 348 11.91 -3.94 25.67
N LEU A 349 11.98 -3.64 24.37
CA LEU A 349 11.15 -2.59 23.76
C LEU A 349 9.66 -2.88 23.91
N ARG A 350 9.24 -4.13 23.66
CA ARG A 350 7.85 -4.56 23.83
C ARG A 350 7.38 -4.45 25.28
N GLU A 351 8.24 -4.79 26.24
CA GLU A 351 7.95 -4.65 27.67
C GLU A 351 7.66 -3.18 28.03
N GLU A 352 8.55 -2.23 27.67
CA GLU A 352 8.32 -0.79 27.88
C GLU A 352 7.04 -0.29 27.20
N MET A 353 6.81 -0.73 25.95
CA MET A 353 5.64 -0.35 25.17
C MET A 353 4.33 -0.83 25.79
N ASN A 354 4.29 -2.09 26.24
CA ASN A 354 3.11 -2.70 26.85
C ASN A 354 2.77 -2.01 28.19
N GLU A 355 3.77 -1.66 28.99
CA GLU A 355 3.58 -0.87 30.21
C GLU A 355 3.01 0.52 29.91
N ALA A 356 3.56 1.21 28.92
CA ALA A 356 3.07 2.53 28.50
C ALA A 356 1.64 2.48 27.95
N THR A 357 1.30 1.46 27.17
CA THR A 357 -0.07 1.25 26.66
C THR A 357 -1.04 0.91 27.79
N GLY A 358 -0.69 -0.02 28.69
CA GLY A 358 -1.54 -0.44 29.81
C GLY A 358 -1.85 0.69 30.80
N THR A 359 -0.97 1.67 30.90
CA THR A 359 -1.16 2.87 31.75
C THR A 359 -1.76 4.07 31.01
N GLY A 360 -2.08 3.95 29.71
CA GLY A 360 -2.58 5.06 28.90
C GLY A 360 -1.56 6.19 28.68
N SER A 361 -0.26 5.91 28.84
CA SER A 361 0.82 6.90 28.79
C SER A 361 1.66 6.84 27.51
N LEU A 362 1.14 6.24 26.44
CA LEU A 362 1.87 6.02 25.17
C LEU A 362 2.46 7.31 24.57
N ASN A 363 1.72 8.41 24.57
CA ASN A 363 2.23 9.70 24.08
C ASN A 363 3.43 10.20 24.90
N LYS A 364 3.36 10.03 26.23
CA LYS A 364 4.48 10.38 27.12
C LYS A 364 5.69 9.50 26.86
N TYR A 365 5.47 8.21 26.60
CA TYR A 365 6.53 7.27 26.22
C TYR A 365 7.20 7.65 24.89
N LEU A 366 6.40 7.94 23.85
CA LEU A 366 6.89 8.42 22.55
C LEU A 366 7.66 9.75 22.64
N GLN A 367 7.38 10.58 23.64
CA GLN A 367 8.08 11.84 23.88
C GLN A 367 9.32 11.68 24.77
N GLY A 368 9.49 10.53 25.43
CA GLY A 368 10.57 10.26 26.36
C GLY A 368 11.96 10.29 25.72
N HIS A 369 12.95 10.80 26.47
CA HIS A 369 14.36 10.85 26.05
C HIS A 369 15.27 9.89 26.84
N SER A 370 14.74 9.24 27.86
CA SER A 370 15.43 8.30 28.75
C SER A 370 14.90 6.87 28.61
N THR A 371 14.12 6.59 27.57
CA THR A 371 13.53 5.26 27.31
C THR A 371 14.52 4.35 26.60
N TYR A 372 14.35 3.05 26.75
CA TYR A 372 15.11 2.06 25.97
C TYR A 372 14.87 2.25 24.46
N LEU A 373 13.66 2.64 24.05
CA LEU A 373 13.36 3.06 22.66
C LEU A 373 14.30 4.16 22.16
N GLN A 374 14.49 5.23 22.92
CA GLN A 374 15.40 6.30 22.52
C GLN A 374 16.85 5.81 22.45
N ALA A 375 17.26 4.96 23.39
CA ALA A 375 18.59 4.38 23.41
C ALA A 375 18.86 3.51 22.16
N CYS A 376 17.89 2.69 21.75
CA CYS A 376 17.96 1.89 20.51
C CYS A 376 18.12 2.75 19.25
N ILE A 377 17.38 3.86 19.18
CA ILE A 377 17.43 4.81 18.05
C ILE A 377 18.79 5.50 17.95
N LEU A 378 19.35 5.91 19.11
CA LEU A 378 20.66 6.55 19.17
C LEU A 378 21.79 5.58 18.80
N GLU A 379 21.72 4.33 19.27
CA GLU A 379 22.71 3.30 18.94
C GLU A 379 22.65 2.90 17.46
N SER A 380 21.46 2.79 16.89
CA SER A 380 21.28 2.58 15.45
C SER A 380 21.90 3.73 14.64
N SER A 381 21.62 4.98 15.02
CA SER A 381 22.20 6.18 14.38
C SER A 381 23.72 6.27 14.53
N ARG A 382 24.28 5.68 15.59
CA ARG A 382 25.72 5.62 15.83
C ARG A 382 26.40 4.64 14.88
N LEU A 383 25.85 3.44 14.75
CA LEU A 383 26.39 2.38 13.89
C LEU A 383 26.07 2.57 12.41
N LYS A 384 25.00 3.30 12.10
CA LYS A 384 24.60 3.66 10.73
C LYS A 384 24.37 5.16 10.60
N PRO A 385 25.46 5.97 10.65
CA PRO A 385 25.36 7.40 10.38
C PRO A 385 24.81 7.65 8.96
N LEU A 386 23.93 8.65 8.84
CA LEU A 386 23.21 8.98 7.61
C LEU A 386 24.12 9.13 6.39
N ALA A 387 25.21 9.88 6.55
CA ALA A 387 26.23 10.07 5.52
C ALA A 387 27.62 9.92 6.14
N ALA A 388 28.60 9.50 5.32
CA ALA A 388 29.97 9.33 5.78
C ALA A 388 30.62 10.65 6.18
N PHE A 389 30.44 11.69 5.37
CA PHE A 389 31.01 13.01 5.60
C PHE A 389 29.91 14.07 5.71
N SER A 390 30.07 14.99 6.66
CA SER A 390 29.11 16.07 6.87
C SER A 390 29.08 17.09 5.72
N VAL A 391 28.01 17.90 5.69
CA VAL A 391 27.96 19.14 4.91
C VAL A 391 29.12 20.06 5.35
N PRO A 392 29.89 20.65 4.42
CA PRO A 392 31.04 21.49 4.70
C PRO A 392 30.63 22.83 5.28
N GLN A 393 31.41 23.28 6.26
CA GLN A 393 31.26 24.59 6.88
C GLN A 393 32.61 25.16 7.30
N SER A 394 32.73 26.48 7.39
CA SER A 394 34.00 27.14 7.66
C SER A 394 33.94 27.99 8.91
N ALA A 395 35.05 27.98 9.66
CA ALA A 395 35.24 28.86 10.81
C ALA A 395 35.66 30.27 10.35
N PRO A 396 35.23 31.34 11.04
CA PRO A 396 35.53 32.71 10.64
C PRO A 396 36.99 33.12 10.90
N THR A 397 37.72 32.36 11.71
CA THR A 397 39.10 32.64 12.14
C THR A 397 39.99 31.43 11.90
N GLU A 398 41.32 31.64 11.89
CA GLU A 398 42.29 30.56 11.81
C GLU A 398 42.11 29.56 12.97
N ARG A 399 42.31 28.28 12.69
CA ARG A 399 42.24 27.20 13.69
C ARG A 399 43.54 26.42 13.72
N VAL A 400 44.00 26.08 14.92
CA VAL A 400 45.04 25.05 15.08
C VAL A 400 44.36 23.73 15.40
N VAL A 401 44.45 22.76 14.49
CA VAL A 401 43.77 21.46 14.61
C VAL A 401 44.76 20.36 14.24
N GLY A 402 44.93 19.36 15.12
CA GLY A 402 45.87 18.26 14.88
C GLY A 402 47.32 18.71 14.62
N GLY A 403 47.72 19.88 15.14
CA GLY A 403 49.04 20.48 14.91
C GLY A 403 49.17 21.29 13.61
N PHE A 404 48.10 21.50 12.84
CA PHE A 404 48.10 22.28 11.60
C PHE A 404 47.35 23.60 11.75
N ARG A 405 47.88 24.67 11.13
CA ARG A 405 47.24 25.99 11.04
C ARG A 405 46.31 26.01 9.83
N ILE A 406 45.01 25.93 10.09
CA ILE A 406 43.97 25.95 9.07
C ILE A 406 43.50 27.39 8.88
N PRO A 407 43.71 28.01 7.70
CA PRO A 407 43.32 29.39 7.46
C PRO A 407 41.81 29.63 7.64
N ALA A 408 41.46 30.85 8.06
CA ALA A 408 40.08 31.28 8.15
C ALA A 408 39.30 31.01 6.84
N LYS A 409 38.02 30.65 6.96
CA LYS A 409 37.12 30.34 5.82
C LYS A 409 37.49 29.08 5.02
N THR A 410 38.45 28.27 5.47
CA THR A 410 38.64 26.90 4.96
C THR A 410 37.49 26.02 5.41
N ASN A 411 36.94 25.19 4.52
CA ASN A 411 35.84 24.31 4.86
C ASN A 411 36.31 23.11 5.69
N PHE A 412 35.50 22.71 6.65
CA PHE A 412 35.65 21.50 7.46
C PHE A 412 34.48 20.56 7.19
N VAL A 413 34.77 19.25 7.18
CA VAL A 413 33.77 18.18 7.18
C VAL A 413 34.08 17.21 8.31
N VAL A 414 33.06 16.66 8.93
CA VAL A 414 33.18 15.61 9.95
C VAL A 414 33.02 14.26 9.28
N ASP A 415 33.96 13.36 9.51
CA ASP A 415 33.82 11.95 9.19
C ASP A 415 33.00 11.27 10.31
N ALA A 416 31.72 11.01 10.02
CA ALA A 416 30.79 10.47 11.00
C ALA A 416 31.09 9.01 11.34
N TYR A 417 31.65 8.22 10.42
CA TYR A 417 31.99 6.81 10.68
C TYR A 417 33.26 6.70 11.52
N ALA A 418 34.25 7.55 11.24
CA ALA A 418 35.43 7.67 12.10
C ALA A 418 35.03 8.06 13.52
N LEU A 419 34.13 9.04 13.66
CA LEU A 419 33.74 9.57 14.97
C LEU A 419 32.81 8.63 15.75
N ASN A 420 31.71 8.17 15.14
CA ASN A 420 30.64 7.45 15.82
C ASN A 420 30.97 5.97 16.05
N ILE A 421 31.80 5.39 15.19
CA ILE A 421 32.11 3.96 15.22
C ILE A 421 33.56 3.77 15.64
N ARG A 422 34.53 4.22 14.83
CA ARG A 422 35.96 3.93 15.08
C ARG A 422 36.61 4.78 16.18
N GLY A 423 35.90 5.78 16.69
CA GLY A 423 36.41 6.70 17.69
C GLY A 423 36.75 6.00 19.02
N PRO A 424 37.83 6.39 19.71
CA PRO A 424 38.27 5.73 20.95
C PRO A 424 37.25 5.84 22.09
N TYR A 425 36.33 6.81 22.02
CA TYR A 425 35.23 6.98 22.98
C TYR A 425 34.24 5.78 23.00
N TRP A 426 34.19 5.00 21.91
CA TRP A 426 33.28 3.86 21.77
C TRP A 426 33.97 2.51 22.03
N ALA A 427 35.25 2.52 22.40
CA ALA A 427 36.03 1.32 22.72
C ALA A 427 35.59 0.60 24.00
N PRO A 428 35.82 -0.73 24.11
CA PRO A 428 36.49 -1.61 23.12
C PRO A 428 35.55 -2.26 22.09
N ASP A 429 34.23 -2.19 22.29
CA ASP A 429 33.22 -2.92 21.54
C ASP A 429 32.42 -2.00 20.59
N ASN A 430 33.17 -1.24 19.79
CA ASN A 430 32.70 -0.17 18.91
C ASN A 430 31.60 -0.59 17.92
N GLU A 431 31.65 -1.82 17.44
CA GLU A 431 30.75 -2.33 16.38
C GLU A 431 29.54 -3.10 16.96
N THR A 432 29.54 -3.37 18.26
CA THR A 432 28.44 -4.08 18.93
C THR A 432 27.25 -3.15 19.13
N TYR A 433 26.05 -3.61 18.72
CA TYR A 433 24.79 -2.92 19.00
C TYR A 433 24.43 -3.08 20.48
N ARG A 434 24.69 -2.04 21.29
CA ARG A 434 24.41 -2.02 22.73
C ARG A 434 23.69 -0.74 23.15
N PRO A 435 22.35 -0.69 23.02
CA PRO A 435 21.55 0.48 23.36
C PRO A 435 21.82 1.05 24.76
N GLU A 436 22.09 0.19 25.75
CA GLU A 436 22.29 0.56 27.16
C GLU A 436 23.35 1.66 27.36
N ARG A 437 24.32 1.81 26.44
CA ARG A 437 25.32 2.91 26.51
C ARG A 437 24.69 4.30 26.56
N PHE A 438 23.54 4.48 25.92
CA PHE A 438 22.85 5.77 25.88
C PHE A 438 21.95 6.01 27.10
N LEU A 439 21.75 4.99 27.95
CA LEU A 439 21.11 5.14 29.25
C LEU A 439 22.14 5.49 30.33
N ASP A 440 23.34 4.92 30.23
CA ASP A 440 24.41 5.07 31.22
C ASP A 440 25.17 6.41 31.10
N ARG A 441 25.08 7.09 29.96
CA ARG A 441 25.92 8.24 29.62
C ARG A 441 25.17 9.57 29.65
N LYS A 442 25.84 10.63 30.07
CA LYS A 442 25.28 11.98 30.06
C LYS A 442 25.46 12.64 28.70
N ASN A 443 24.48 13.44 28.27
CA ASN A 443 24.56 14.19 27.00
C ASN A 443 25.81 15.08 26.86
N VAL A 444 26.35 15.58 27.97
CA VAL A 444 27.58 16.40 27.98
C VAL A 444 28.80 15.59 27.54
N GLU A 445 28.86 14.30 27.87
CA GLU A 445 29.97 13.40 27.52
C GLU A 445 29.94 13.01 26.03
N LEU A 446 28.76 13.05 25.41
CA LEU A 446 28.56 12.80 23.98
C LEU A 446 28.96 13.99 23.10
N ARG A 447 29.18 15.17 23.69
CA ARG A 447 29.51 16.39 22.95
C ARG A 447 30.82 16.18 22.18
N TYR A 448 30.76 16.36 20.85
CA TYR A 448 31.86 16.10 19.91
C TYR A 448 32.30 14.65 19.74
N SER A 449 31.70 13.68 20.45
CA SER A 449 31.96 12.24 20.28
C SER A 449 30.87 11.53 19.48
N PHE A 450 29.76 12.20 19.21
CA PHE A 450 28.61 11.67 18.48
C PHE A 450 28.06 12.69 17.47
N TRP A 451 28.11 12.33 16.18
CA TRP A 451 27.56 13.12 15.08
C TRP A 451 26.25 12.52 14.57
N ARG A 452 25.13 13.21 14.83
CA ARG A 452 23.79 12.83 14.32
C ARG A 452 23.12 13.99 13.59
N PHE A 453 22.83 15.06 14.33
CA PHE A 453 22.13 16.24 13.81
C PHE A 453 23.03 17.50 13.73
N GLY A 454 24.35 17.34 13.80
CA GLY A 454 25.33 18.42 13.87
C GLY A 454 25.49 19.05 15.26
N PHE A 455 26.26 20.13 15.34
CA PHE A 455 26.57 20.84 16.60
C PHE A 455 26.11 22.31 16.57
N GLY A 456 25.83 22.83 17.76
CA GLY A 456 25.52 24.24 17.98
C GLY A 456 24.18 24.68 17.39
N PRO A 457 23.99 25.99 17.13
CA PRO A 457 22.70 26.53 16.66
C PRO A 457 22.37 26.14 15.21
N ARG A 458 23.34 25.56 14.49
CA ARG A 458 23.18 25.08 13.10
C ARG A 458 22.72 23.62 13.03
N GLN A 459 22.28 23.04 14.14
CA GLN A 459 21.67 21.72 14.16
C GLN A 459 20.45 21.61 13.22
N CYS A 460 20.22 20.38 12.76
CA CYS A 460 19.08 20.02 11.91
C CYS A 460 17.78 20.64 12.44
N MET A 461 17.06 21.34 11.56
CA MET A 461 15.78 21.95 11.88
C MET A 461 14.74 20.90 12.22
N GLY A 462 14.72 19.79 11.49
CA GLY A 462 13.72 18.73 11.61
C GLY A 462 14.02 17.64 12.66
N LYS A 463 15.02 17.80 13.53
CA LYS A 463 15.46 16.72 14.45
C LYS A 463 14.34 16.13 15.31
N TYR A 464 13.44 16.97 15.81
CA TYR A 464 12.32 16.53 16.66
C TYR A 464 11.22 15.83 15.84
N ALA A 465 10.94 16.31 14.63
CA ALA A 465 10.00 15.65 13.73
C ALA A 465 10.55 14.28 13.26
N ALA A 466 11.84 14.21 12.91
CA ALA A 466 12.49 12.96 12.54
C ALA A 466 12.44 11.92 13.68
N ASP A 467 12.80 12.31 14.90
CA ASP A 467 12.68 11.42 16.06
C ASP A 467 11.23 10.99 16.32
N ALA A 468 10.25 11.89 16.16
CA ALA A 468 8.83 11.56 16.33
C ALA A 468 8.35 10.53 15.30
N VAL A 469 8.71 10.70 14.02
CA VAL A 469 8.40 9.73 12.96
C VAL A 469 9.04 8.38 13.25
N ILE A 470 10.33 8.35 13.62
CA ILE A 470 11.06 7.12 13.90
C ILE A 470 10.42 6.35 15.07
N ARG A 471 10.14 7.06 16.17
CA ARG A 471 9.52 6.45 17.36
C ARG A 471 8.11 5.93 17.07
N ALA A 472 7.27 6.72 16.42
CA ALA A 472 5.89 6.32 16.10
C ALA A 472 5.88 5.10 15.17
N THR A 473 6.76 5.07 14.16
CA THR A 473 6.88 3.94 13.22
C THR A 473 7.35 2.66 13.92
N LEU A 474 8.40 2.75 14.74
CA LEU A 474 8.91 1.60 15.51
C LEU A 474 7.86 1.04 16.46
N VAL A 475 7.18 1.91 17.21
CA VAL A 475 6.12 1.51 18.14
C VAL A 475 4.96 0.84 17.41
N TYR A 476 4.50 1.42 16.29
CA TYR A 476 3.43 0.82 15.50
C TYR A 476 3.83 -0.58 15.01
N LEU A 477 4.97 -0.71 14.34
CA LEU A 477 5.42 -2.00 13.80
C LEU A 477 5.61 -3.05 14.89
N LEU A 478 6.22 -2.69 16.03
CA LEU A 478 6.44 -3.65 17.11
C LEU A 478 5.17 -3.98 17.89
N GLN A 479 4.12 -3.15 17.85
CA GLN A 479 2.80 -3.54 18.38
C GLN A 479 2.15 -4.61 17.50
N GLN A 480 2.29 -4.51 16.18
CA GLN A 480 1.61 -5.41 15.23
C GLN A 480 2.43 -6.65 14.86
N TYR A 481 3.76 -6.56 14.81
CA TYR A 481 4.64 -7.55 14.18
C TYR A 481 5.88 -7.88 15.00
N ASN A 482 6.18 -9.16 15.14
CA ASN A 482 7.50 -9.64 15.51
C ASN A 482 8.42 -9.61 14.29
N LEU A 483 9.47 -8.79 14.37
CA LEU A 483 10.42 -8.60 13.28
C LEU A 483 11.56 -9.60 13.37
N SER A 484 11.92 -10.23 12.25
CA SER A 484 13.11 -11.10 12.14
C SER A 484 13.83 -10.92 10.80
N LEU A 485 15.09 -11.32 10.74
CA LEU A 485 15.81 -11.42 9.47
C LEU A 485 15.22 -12.54 8.63
N ARG A 486 15.14 -12.34 7.30
CA ARG A 486 14.65 -13.36 6.36
C ARG A 486 15.67 -14.47 6.15
N GLU A 487 16.95 -14.11 6.05
CA GLU A 487 18.09 -15.01 5.90
C GLU A 487 19.24 -14.49 6.77
N GLU A 488 20.04 -15.40 7.34
CA GLU A 488 21.28 -15.03 8.03
C GLU A 488 22.36 -14.70 6.98
N GLY A 489 22.79 -13.44 6.89
CA GLY A 489 23.75 -12.99 5.88
C GLY A 489 24.20 -11.54 6.05
N ASP A 490 25.07 -11.08 5.15
CA ASP A 490 25.60 -9.72 5.14
C ASP A 490 24.49 -8.68 4.93
N TRP A 491 24.44 -7.65 5.77
CA TRP A 491 23.47 -6.57 5.65
C TRP A 491 23.84 -5.64 4.49
N THR A 492 23.23 -5.89 3.33
CA THR A 492 23.43 -5.12 2.10
C THR A 492 22.86 -3.71 2.20
N ARG A 493 23.43 -2.81 1.38
CA ARG A 493 22.99 -1.42 1.25
C ARG A 493 22.77 -1.07 -0.21
N ASP A 494 21.88 -0.11 -0.45
CA ASP A 494 21.74 0.51 -1.76
C ASP A 494 23.05 1.29 -2.08
N GLN A 495 23.70 0.91 -3.18
CA GLN A 495 24.94 1.51 -3.65
C GLN A 495 24.69 2.79 -4.47
N GLU A 496 23.47 3.00 -4.96
CA GLU A 496 23.07 4.20 -5.69
C GLU A 496 22.60 5.32 -4.76
N SER A 497 22.24 4.99 -3.51
CA SER A 497 21.85 5.97 -2.50
C SER A 497 23.07 6.66 -1.88
N TRP A 498 22.94 7.98 -1.71
CA TRP A 498 23.94 8.83 -1.04
C TRP A 498 23.77 8.87 0.48
N ILE A 499 22.68 8.28 0.96
CA ILE A 499 22.41 8.00 2.36
C ILE A 499 22.47 6.48 2.55
N THR A 500 22.84 6.03 3.75
CA THR A 500 22.83 4.61 4.05
C THR A 500 21.40 4.05 4.13
N HIS A 501 20.98 3.30 3.11
CA HIS A 501 19.71 2.56 3.07
C HIS A 501 19.98 1.05 3.08
N PRO A 502 19.33 0.26 3.94
CA PRO A 502 19.37 -1.20 3.84
C PRO A 502 18.63 -1.66 2.58
N ASP A 503 19.18 -2.66 1.90
CA ASP A 503 18.66 -3.19 0.63
C ASP A 503 18.38 -4.70 0.74
N PHE A 504 17.38 -5.04 1.57
CA PHE A 504 16.90 -6.40 1.80
C PHE A 504 15.58 -6.39 2.58
N TYR A 505 14.90 -7.55 2.60
CA TYR A 505 13.62 -7.74 3.29
C TYR A 505 13.78 -8.28 4.72
N LEU A 506 12.95 -7.78 5.64
CA LEU A 506 12.70 -8.35 6.96
C LEU A 506 11.39 -9.14 6.94
N CYS A 507 11.24 -10.10 7.85
CA CYS A 507 9.98 -10.78 8.10
C CYS A 507 9.16 -10.03 9.15
N CYS A 508 7.87 -9.86 8.87
CA CYS A 508 6.87 -9.30 9.76
C CYS A 508 5.87 -10.39 10.13
N ASN A 509 6.01 -10.97 11.33
CA ASN A 509 5.11 -12.02 11.80
C ASN A 509 4.15 -11.47 12.86
N ASN A 510 2.84 -11.50 12.60
CA ASN A 510 1.82 -11.04 13.56
C ASN A 510 1.21 -12.19 14.40
N GLY A 511 1.80 -13.40 14.36
CA GLY A 511 1.36 -14.56 15.14
C GLY A 511 0.31 -15.44 14.46
N ILE A 512 -0.12 -15.11 13.24
CA ILE A 512 -0.95 -15.98 12.39
C ILE A 512 -0.22 -16.34 11.09
N SER A 513 -0.69 -17.37 10.39
CA SER A 513 -0.07 -17.78 9.12
C SER A 513 -0.12 -16.64 8.10
N VAL A 514 0.88 -16.53 7.22
CA VAL A 514 0.90 -15.52 6.13
C VAL A 514 -0.38 -15.60 5.28
N ARG A 515 -0.91 -16.83 5.06
CA ARG A 515 -2.18 -17.05 4.36
C ARG A 515 -3.35 -16.36 5.05
N SER A 516 -3.39 -16.43 6.38
CA SER A 516 -4.47 -15.83 7.18
C SER A 516 -4.25 -14.34 7.41
N HIS A 517 -3.00 -13.87 7.42
CA HIS A 517 -2.65 -12.50 7.80
C HIS A 517 -3.35 -11.45 6.94
N ALA A 518 -3.07 -11.44 5.63
CA ALA A 518 -3.66 -10.47 4.70
C ALA A 518 -5.19 -10.48 4.73
N VAL A 519 -5.78 -11.68 4.80
CA VAL A 519 -7.24 -11.86 4.84
C VAL A 519 -7.85 -11.32 6.13
N VAL A 520 -7.22 -11.58 7.29
CA VAL A 520 -7.74 -11.15 8.59
C VAL A 520 -7.62 -9.64 8.75
N GLU A 521 -6.48 -9.04 8.42
CA GLU A 521 -6.28 -7.59 8.56
C GLU A 521 -7.22 -6.78 7.65
N ALA A 522 -7.40 -7.21 6.38
CA ALA A 522 -8.29 -6.53 5.44
C ALA A 522 -9.77 -6.52 5.89
N ILE A 523 -10.15 -7.42 6.80
CA ILE A 523 -11.55 -7.69 7.13
C ILE A 523 -11.88 -7.37 8.58
N MET A 524 -10.92 -7.49 9.49
CA MET A 524 -11.13 -7.27 10.91
C MET A 524 -11.79 -5.91 11.22
N PRO A 525 -11.39 -4.78 10.59
CA PRO A 525 -12.10 -3.50 10.79
C PRO A 525 -13.56 -3.55 10.34
N LYS A 526 -13.84 -4.13 9.16
CA LYS A 526 -15.20 -4.27 8.61
C LYS A 526 -16.08 -5.16 9.48
N ILE A 527 -15.52 -6.24 10.04
CA ILE A 527 -16.23 -7.14 10.95
C ILE A 527 -16.54 -6.42 12.26
N GLN A 528 -15.59 -5.68 12.85
CA GLN A 528 -15.82 -4.97 14.11
C GLN A 528 -16.99 -3.98 13.98
N ASP A 529 -17.00 -3.18 12.90
CA ASP A 529 -18.09 -2.24 12.62
C ASP A 529 -19.42 -2.96 12.39
N ALA A 530 -19.42 -4.02 11.58
CA ALA A 530 -20.63 -4.80 11.29
C ALA A 530 -21.19 -5.52 12.52
N VAL A 531 -20.32 -6.06 13.39
CA VAL A 531 -20.71 -6.71 14.64
C VAL A 531 -21.27 -5.68 15.61
N ALA A 532 -20.58 -4.56 15.82
CA ALA A 532 -21.04 -3.48 16.69
C ALA A 532 -22.41 -2.94 16.26
N GLU A 533 -22.68 -2.89 14.96
CA GLU A 533 -23.97 -2.52 14.40
C GLU A 533 -25.05 -3.60 14.66
N ARG A 534 -24.74 -4.88 14.42
CA ARG A 534 -25.68 -6.01 14.62
C ARG A 534 -26.03 -6.26 16.09
N THR A 535 -25.13 -5.96 17.03
CA THR A 535 -25.35 -6.20 18.48
C THR A 535 -26.15 -5.10 19.18
N ARG A 536 -26.59 -4.04 18.47
CA ARG A 536 -27.49 -3.04 19.05
C ARG A 536 -28.87 -3.65 19.24
N ALA A 537 -29.31 -3.79 20.50
CA ALA A 537 -30.60 -4.39 20.88
C ALA A 537 -31.81 -3.72 20.21
N ASP A 538 -31.67 -2.46 19.80
CA ASP A 538 -32.74 -1.63 19.25
C ASP A 538 -32.47 -1.21 17.79
N ASN A 539 -31.84 -2.04 16.95
CA ASN A 539 -31.60 -1.67 15.55
C ASN A 539 -32.95 -1.48 14.82
N PRO A 540 -33.37 -0.24 14.49
CA PRO A 540 -34.71 0.00 13.95
C PRO A 540 -34.77 -0.28 12.45
N ASN A 541 -33.64 -0.64 11.81
CA ASN A 541 -33.52 -0.69 10.36
C ASN A 541 -34.16 -1.96 9.77
N ILE A 542 -34.88 -1.79 8.67
CA ILE A 542 -35.36 -2.90 7.84
C ILE A 542 -34.26 -3.30 6.87
N ASP A 543 -33.83 -4.56 6.92
CA ASP A 543 -32.82 -5.07 5.99
C ASP A 543 -33.46 -5.60 4.70
N LEU A 544 -33.37 -4.81 3.62
CA LEU A 544 -33.68 -5.24 2.26
C LEU A 544 -32.40 -5.51 1.45
N SER A 545 -31.23 -5.47 2.08
CA SER A 545 -29.94 -5.70 1.43
C SER A 545 -29.56 -7.18 1.44
N THR A 546 -29.91 -7.93 2.48
CA THR A 546 -29.61 -9.36 2.62
C THR A 546 -30.59 -10.22 1.84
N ALA A 547 -30.08 -11.06 0.94
CA ALA A 547 -30.88 -11.97 0.13
C ALA A 547 -31.34 -13.19 0.96
N GLU A 548 -32.37 -13.04 1.79
CA GLU A 548 -33.07 -14.14 2.48
C GLU A 548 -34.52 -14.23 2.03
N ASN A 549 -35.03 -15.45 1.92
CA ASN A 549 -36.44 -15.69 1.63
C ASN A 549 -37.21 -15.97 2.94
N TRP A 550 -38.09 -15.05 3.30
CA TRP A 550 -38.95 -15.12 4.48
C TRP A 550 -40.40 -15.50 4.17
N LEU A 551 -40.75 -15.69 2.89
CA LEU A 551 -42.14 -15.77 2.45
C LEU A 551 -42.83 -17.07 2.82
N ILE A 552 -42.09 -18.15 3.12
CA ILE A 552 -42.65 -19.48 3.40
C ILE A 552 -42.16 -20.10 4.72
N ARG A 553 -41.57 -19.28 5.61
CA ARG A 553 -40.92 -19.78 6.84
C ARG A 553 -41.92 -20.31 7.87
N ASP A 554 -43.13 -19.77 7.90
CA ASP A 554 -44.18 -20.19 8.83
C ASP A 554 -44.66 -21.63 8.49
N GLU A 555 -44.66 -22.02 7.22
CA GLU A 555 -44.94 -23.41 6.83
C GLU A 555 -43.75 -24.35 7.07
N LEU A 556 -42.52 -23.85 6.85
CA LEU A 556 -41.30 -24.65 7.02
C LEU A 556 -41.01 -25.01 8.48
N ILE A 557 -41.36 -24.14 9.44
CA ILE A 557 -41.06 -24.38 10.85
C ILE A 557 -41.80 -25.62 11.38
N ASP A 558 -43.02 -25.88 10.91
CA ASP A 558 -43.82 -27.02 11.33
C ASP A 558 -43.28 -28.32 10.75
N ILE A 559 -42.83 -28.29 9.49
CA ILE A 559 -42.11 -29.41 8.87
C ILE A 559 -40.82 -29.69 9.64
N CYS A 560 -40.05 -28.65 9.99
CA CYS A 560 -38.80 -28.79 10.73
C CYS A 560 -39.02 -29.45 12.10
N LYS A 561 -39.97 -28.94 12.89
CA LYS A 561 -40.32 -29.52 14.20
C LYS A 561 -40.76 -30.98 14.08
N SER A 562 -41.65 -31.27 13.12
CA SER A 562 -42.19 -32.63 12.92
C SER A 562 -41.09 -33.61 12.48
N SER A 563 -40.22 -33.19 11.56
CA SER A 563 -39.09 -33.97 11.08
C SER A 563 -38.12 -34.35 12.20
N ILE A 564 -37.75 -33.37 13.03
CA ILE A 564 -36.83 -33.60 14.15
C ILE A 564 -37.47 -34.51 15.20
N GLN A 565 -38.75 -34.29 15.52
CA GLN A 565 -39.45 -35.10 16.51
C GLN A 565 -39.63 -36.56 16.06
N ALA A 566 -39.85 -36.80 14.77
CA ALA A 566 -40.08 -38.14 14.22
C ALA A 566 -38.77 -38.93 14.03
N ASP A 567 -37.73 -38.32 13.47
CA ASP A 567 -36.60 -39.05 12.89
C ASP A 567 -35.27 -38.88 13.62
N LEU A 568 -35.20 -38.01 14.64
CA LEU A 568 -33.98 -37.89 15.45
C LEU A 568 -33.78 -39.13 16.33
N THR A 569 -32.89 -40.00 15.89
CA THR A 569 -32.45 -41.20 16.63
C THR A 569 -31.04 -41.04 17.24
N THR A 570 -30.65 -41.95 18.14
CA THR A 570 -29.31 -41.98 18.75
C THR A 570 -28.17 -42.11 17.73
N ASN A 571 -28.43 -42.73 16.57
CA ASN A 571 -27.43 -42.85 15.50
C ASN A 571 -27.00 -41.49 14.94
N HIS A 572 -27.89 -40.49 14.93
CA HIS A 572 -27.59 -39.15 14.43
C HIS A 572 -26.66 -38.35 15.36
N LEU A 573 -26.43 -38.83 16.59
CA LEU A 573 -25.42 -38.28 17.51
C LEU A 573 -24.01 -38.83 17.22
N SER A 574 -23.87 -39.76 16.27
CA SER A 574 -22.59 -40.30 15.79
C SER A 574 -22.19 -39.66 14.46
N TYR A 575 -20.98 -39.98 13.98
CA TYR A 575 -20.58 -39.61 12.62
C TYR A 575 -21.50 -40.25 11.58
N PRO A 576 -21.84 -39.53 10.50
CA PRO A 576 -22.65 -40.09 9.42
C PRO A 576 -21.92 -41.26 8.76
N ASN A 577 -22.67 -42.27 8.32
CA ASN A 577 -22.11 -43.45 7.65
C ASN A 577 -21.62 -43.15 6.22
N GLY A 578 -22.06 -42.04 5.62
CA GLY A 578 -21.68 -41.63 4.28
C GLY A 578 -20.51 -40.67 4.29
N PHE A 579 -19.62 -40.83 3.30
CA PHE A 579 -18.42 -39.99 3.16
C PHE A 579 -18.73 -38.60 2.58
N SER A 580 -19.60 -38.53 1.56
CA SER A 580 -19.96 -37.29 0.87
C SER A 580 -21.12 -36.53 1.54
N GLY A 581 -21.65 -37.07 2.64
CA GLY A 581 -22.85 -36.59 3.33
C GLY A 581 -23.61 -37.73 3.97
N ASP A 582 -24.65 -37.40 4.76
CA ASP A 582 -25.56 -38.42 5.27
C ASP A 582 -26.22 -39.20 4.11
N PRO A 583 -26.19 -40.54 4.12
CA PRO A 583 -26.68 -41.34 2.99
C PRO A 583 -28.15 -41.09 2.64
N SER A 584 -29.01 -40.91 3.65
CA SER A 584 -30.44 -40.70 3.41
C SER A 584 -30.69 -39.36 2.72
N MET A 585 -30.04 -38.32 3.22
CA MET A 585 -30.07 -36.97 2.64
C MET A 585 -29.50 -36.92 1.22
N VAL A 586 -28.39 -37.61 0.95
CA VAL A 586 -27.79 -37.65 -0.40
C VAL A 586 -28.73 -38.36 -1.39
N ASP A 587 -29.42 -39.41 -0.95
CA ASP A 587 -30.44 -40.08 -1.75
C ASP A 587 -31.63 -39.15 -2.06
N GLY A 588 -32.17 -38.46 -1.06
CA GLY A 588 -33.24 -37.48 -1.28
C GLY A 588 -32.82 -36.31 -2.17
N LEU A 589 -31.58 -35.84 -2.07
CA LEU A 589 -31.01 -34.85 -2.99
C LEU A 589 -30.97 -35.37 -4.43
N ALA A 590 -30.49 -36.61 -4.64
CA ALA A 590 -30.46 -37.20 -5.98
C ALA A 590 -31.86 -37.33 -6.57
N SER A 591 -32.84 -37.86 -5.81
CA SER A 591 -34.23 -37.94 -6.27
C SER A 591 -34.81 -36.56 -6.60
N PHE A 592 -34.63 -35.58 -5.72
CA PHE A 592 -35.16 -34.24 -5.89
C PHE A 592 -34.57 -33.51 -7.11
N LEU A 593 -33.25 -33.62 -7.33
CA LEU A 593 -32.58 -33.05 -8.49
C LEU A 593 -33.07 -33.71 -9.79
N ASN A 594 -33.23 -35.03 -9.81
CA ASN A 594 -33.79 -35.74 -10.97
C ASN A 594 -35.22 -35.31 -11.31
N GLU A 595 -36.03 -34.96 -10.30
CA GLU A 595 -37.41 -34.52 -10.49
C GLU A 595 -37.52 -33.06 -10.98
N HIS A 596 -36.66 -32.16 -10.48
CA HIS A 596 -36.86 -30.71 -10.65
C HIS A 596 -35.83 -30.00 -11.54
N PHE A 597 -34.68 -30.61 -11.84
CA PHE A 597 -33.61 -30.00 -12.63
C PHE A 597 -33.50 -30.53 -14.07
N ASP A 598 -34.37 -31.48 -14.43
CA ASP A 598 -34.45 -32.10 -15.76
C ASP A 598 -33.07 -32.55 -16.29
N PRO A 599 -32.29 -33.33 -15.53
CA PRO A 599 -30.93 -33.65 -15.91
C PRO A 599 -30.91 -34.54 -17.16
N HIS A 600 -29.98 -34.27 -18.09
CA HIS A 600 -29.83 -35.05 -19.32
C HIS A 600 -29.50 -36.51 -19.02
N GLU A 601 -28.69 -36.74 -17.99
CA GLU A 601 -28.40 -38.05 -17.42
C GLU A 601 -28.80 -38.06 -15.94
N PRO A 602 -29.42 -39.15 -15.43
CA PRO A 602 -29.83 -39.21 -14.04
C PRO A 602 -28.68 -38.95 -13.05
N VAL A 603 -28.91 -38.05 -12.10
CA VAL A 603 -28.02 -37.79 -10.97
C VAL A 603 -28.06 -38.98 -10.01
N GLN A 604 -26.90 -39.57 -9.74
CA GLN A 604 -26.73 -40.67 -8.79
C GLN A 604 -26.13 -40.14 -7.48
N THR A 605 -26.29 -40.88 -6.39
CA THR A 605 -25.74 -40.52 -5.07
C THR A 605 -24.21 -40.34 -5.10
N ALA A 606 -23.50 -41.11 -5.94
CA ALA A 606 -22.06 -40.99 -6.15
C ALA A 606 -21.62 -39.68 -6.83
N HIS A 607 -22.56 -38.93 -7.44
CA HIS A 607 -22.29 -37.66 -8.10
C HIS A 607 -22.37 -36.46 -7.15
N ILE A 608 -22.73 -36.68 -5.87
CA ILE A 608 -23.09 -35.61 -4.93
C ILE A 608 -22.10 -35.55 -3.77
N ALA A 609 -21.68 -34.33 -3.42
CA ALA A 609 -21.02 -34.02 -2.17
C ALA A 609 -21.73 -32.86 -1.46
N THR A 610 -21.87 -32.95 -0.14
CA THR A 610 -22.58 -31.94 0.67
C THR A 610 -21.62 -31.08 1.49
N ALA A 611 -22.04 -29.85 1.77
CA ALA A 611 -21.33 -28.93 2.65
C ALA A 611 -22.30 -27.97 3.35
N PRO A 612 -21.84 -27.17 4.35
CA PRO A 612 -22.68 -26.21 5.08
C PRO A 612 -23.22 -25.01 4.28
N GLY A 613 -24.00 -25.27 3.23
CA GLY A 613 -24.57 -24.30 2.29
C GLY A 613 -23.79 -24.17 0.98
N ALA A 614 -24.39 -23.50 -0.02
CA ALA A 614 -23.81 -23.29 -1.35
C ALA A 614 -22.44 -22.58 -1.32
N ALA A 615 -22.28 -21.61 -0.42
CA ALA A 615 -20.98 -20.97 -0.18
C ALA A 615 -19.88 -21.99 0.13
N SER A 616 -20.08 -22.84 1.14
CA SER A 616 -19.10 -23.88 1.48
C SER A 616 -18.90 -24.91 0.36
N CYS A 617 -19.91 -25.14 -0.47
CA CYS A 617 -19.79 -25.98 -1.67
C CYS A 617 -18.85 -25.36 -2.71
N LEU A 618 -19.06 -24.09 -3.06
CA LEU A 618 -18.17 -23.34 -3.97
C LEU A 618 -16.74 -23.29 -3.44
N ASP A 619 -16.56 -22.98 -2.16
CA ASP A 619 -15.24 -22.94 -1.54
C ASP A 619 -14.55 -24.33 -1.53
N ALA A 620 -15.26 -25.42 -1.24
CA ALA A 620 -14.73 -26.78 -1.32
C ALA A 620 -14.39 -27.20 -2.76
N LEU A 621 -15.20 -26.80 -3.74
CA LEU A 621 -14.95 -27.06 -5.14
C LEU A 621 -13.71 -26.30 -5.63
N LEU A 622 -13.61 -25.00 -5.37
CA LEU A 622 -12.46 -24.18 -5.75
C LEU A 622 -11.17 -24.65 -5.07
N TYR A 623 -11.23 -25.00 -3.78
CA TYR A 623 -10.08 -25.61 -3.08
C TYR A 623 -9.62 -26.93 -3.72
N THR A 624 -10.52 -27.64 -4.40
CA THR A 624 -10.23 -28.94 -5.05
C THR A 624 -9.65 -28.78 -6.46
N ILE A 625 -10.07 -27.75 -7.22
CA ILE A 625 -9.73 -27.60 -8.64
C ILE A 625 -8.70 -26.50 -8.94
N CYS A 626 -8.38 -25.64 -7.96
CA CYS A 626 -7.46 -24.52 -8.10
C CYS A 626 -6.24 -24.66 -7.18
N ASP A 627 -5.11 -24.10 -7.61
CA ASP A 627 -3.94 -23.85 -6.78
C ASP A 627 -3.99 -22.45 -6.15
N PRO A 628 -3.30 -22.20 -5.01
CA PRO A 628 -3.21 -20.85 -4.45
C PRO A 628 -2.62 -19.84 -5.44
N GLY A 629 -3.33 -18.74 -5.66
CA GLY A 629 -2.95 -17.70 -6.63
C GLY A 629 -3.65 -17.82 -7.99
N ASP A 630 -4.38 -18.91 -8.25
CA ASP A 630 -5.21 -19.04 -9.46
C ASP A 630 -6.40 -18.06 -9.45
N ALA A 631 -6.99 -17.88 -10.62
CA ALA A 631 -8.13 -17.00 -10.84
C ALA A 631 -9.34 -17.74 -11.44
N VAL A 632 -10.53 -17.17 -11.25
CA VAL A 632 -11.79 -17.64 -11.87
C VAL A 632 -12.56 -16.48 -12.47
N LEU A 633 -13.16 -16.68 -13.63
CA LEU A 633 -13.98 -15.68 -14.32
C LEU A 633 -15.37 -15.65 -13.70
N VAL A 634 -15.89 -14.45 -13.44
CA VAL A 634 -17.25 -14.25 -12.90
C VAL A 634 -17.93 -13.11 -13.67
N PRO A 635 -19.03 -13.36 -14.40
CA PRO A 635 -19.82 -12.31 -15.04
C PRO A 635 -20.24 -11.25 -14.02
N ALA A 636 -19.83 -10.01 -14.27
CA ALA A 636 -20.13 -8.87 -13.42
C ALA A 636 -21.33 -8.08 -13.97
N PRO A 637 -22.14 -7.46 -13.11
CA PRO A 637 -22.03 -7.43 -11.65
C PRO A 637 -22.35 -8.77 -10.99
N TYR A 638 -21.63 -9.16 -9.94
CA TYR A 638 -21.81 -10.42 -9.22
C TYR A 638 -21.90 -10.24 -7.71
N TRP A 639 -22.32 -11.28 -6.99
CA TRP A 639 -22.39 -11.27 -5.53
C TRP A 639 -21.01 -11.07 -4.88
N ASN A 640 -20.86 -9.92 -4.23
CA ASN A 640 -19.65 -9.48 -3.53
C ASN A 640 -19.12 -10.42 -2.43
N GLY A 641 -19.90 -11.42 -2.02
CA GLY A 641 -19.41 -12.48 -1.13
C GLY A 641 -18.31 -13.32 -1.77
N PHE A 642 -18.25 -13.42 -3.10
CA PHE A 642 -17.19 -14.16 -3.81
C PHE A 642 -15.80 -13.56 -3.57
N ASP A 643 -15.69 -12.23 -3.48
CA ASP A 643 -14.41 -11.55 -3.21
C ASP A 643 -13.74 -12.05 -1.94
N PHE A 644 -14.54 -12.23 -0.89
CA PHE A 644 -14.07 -12.76 0.38
C PHE A 644 -13.91 -14.27 0.32
N GLN A 645 -14.98 -14.97 -0.07
CA GLN A 645 -15.11 -16.40 0.13
C GLN A 645 -14.09 -17.20 -0.70
N PHE A 646 -13.79 -16.77 -1.93
CA PHE A 646 -12.86 -17.49 -2.80
C PHE A 646 -11.40 -17.30 -2.34
N ARG A 647 -11.10 -16.18 -1.68
CA ARG A 647 -9.74 -15.83 -1.24
C ARG A 647 -9.36 -16.48 0.10
N VAL A 648 -10.29 -16.55 1.05
CA VAL A 648 -9.98 -16.91 2.45
C VAL A 648 -9.32 -18.26 2.59
N ARG A 649 -9.88 -19.30 1.96
CA ARG A 649 -9.39 -20.68 2.11
C ARG A 649 -8.72 -21.17 0.84
N ALA A 650 -9.35 -20.99 -0.32
CA ALA A 650 -8.81 -21.45 -1.60
C ALA A 650 -7.71 -20.53 -2.16
N SER A 651 -7.61 -19.27 -1.69
CA SER A 651 -6.67 -18.26 -2.22
C SER A 651 -6.84 -18.04 -3.73
N VAL A 652 -8.10 -18.05 -4.18
CA VAL A 652 -8.50 -17.87 -5.58
C VAL A 652 -9.04 -16.46 -5.79
N THR A 653 -8.63 -15.82 -6.89
CA THR A 653 -9.06 -14.47 -7.25
C THR A 653 -10.26 -14.50 -8.20
N PRO A 654 -11.44 -13.95 -7.82
CA PRO A 654 -12.51 -13.72 -8.79
C PRO A 654 -12.13 -12.56 -9.73
N LEU A 655 -12.18 -12.80 -11.03
CA LEU A 655 -11.97 -11.80 -12.07
C LEU A 655 -13.33 -11.33 -12.60
N PRO A 656 -13.70 -10.05 -12.40
CA PRO A 656 -14.94 -9.50 -12.92
C PRO A 656 -14.93 -9.44 -14.44
N VAL A 657 -15.96 -10.02 -15.07
CA VAL A 657 -16.17 -9.99 -16.52
C VAL A 657 -17.28 -8.99 -16.81
N ASN A 658 -16.90 -7.78 -17.24
CA ASN A 658 -17.83 -6.69 -17.47
C ASN A 658 -18.20 -6.57 -18.95
N CYS A 659 -19.48 -6.76 -19.27
CA CYS A 659 -20.00 -6.36 -20.58
C CYS A 659 -20.16 -4.84 -20.66
N SER A 660 -20.25 -4.30 -21.88
CA SER A 660 -20.42 -2.85 -22.10
C SER A 660 -21.74 -2.27 -21.55
N SER A 661 -22.71 -3.13 -21.24
CA SER A 661 -23.95 -2.80 -20.53
C SER A 661 -24.51 -4.03 -19.82
N PHE A 662 -25.35 -3.83 -18.80
CA PHE A 662 -25.93 -4.93 -18.02
C PHE A 662 -26.76 -5.91 -18.85
N ALA A 663 -27.53 -5.43 -19.83
CA ALA A 663 -28.37 -6.29 -20.68
C ALA A 663 -27.55 -7.27 -21.53
N ARG A 664 -26.32 -6.89 -21.91
CA ARG A 664 -25.42 -7.73 -22.73
C ARG A 664 -24.84 -8.92 -21.98
N THR A 665 -24.97 -8.95 -20.66
CA THR A 665 -24.58 -10.12 -19.83
C THR A 665 -25.34 -11.38 -20.23
N PHE A 666 -26.57 -11.23 -20.74
CA PHE A 666 -27.44 -12.35 -21.12
C PHE A 666 -27.46 -12.62 -22.63
N SER A 667 -26.50 -12.09 -23.38
CA SER A 667 -26.33 -12.33 -24.82
C SER A 667 -24.97 -12.99 -25.10
N LEU A 668 -24.72 -13.33 -26.37
CA LEU A 668 -23.42 -13.82 -26.80
C LEU A 668 -22.29 -12.77 -26.67
N ASP A 669 -22.60 -11.50 -26.36
CA ASP A 669 -21.59 -10.49 -26.06
C ASP A 669 -20.79 -10.83 -24.78
N LEU A 670 -21.35 -11.65 -23.89
CA LEU A 670 -20.63 -12.16 -22.72
C LEU A 670 -19.35 -12.91 -23.13
N LEU A 671 -19.38 -13.64 -24.24
CA LEU A 671 -18.24 -14.42 -24.72
C LEU A 671 -17.09 -13.51 -25.13
N VAL A 672 -17.39 -12.35 -25.73
CA VAL A 672 -16.37 -11.34 -26.07
C VAL A 672 -15.70 -10.81 -24.79
N ALA A 673 -16.51 -10.48 -23.78
CA ALA A 673 -15.98 -10.02 -22.49
C ALA A 673 -15.16 -11.10 -21.77
N LEU A 674 -15.54 -12.37 -21.90
CA LEU A 674 -14.80 -13.51 -21.35
C LEU A 674 -13.42 -13.68 -22.01
N GLU A 675 -13.34 -13.58 -23.34
CA GLU A 675 -12.08 -13.61 -24.08
C GLU A 675 -11.18 -12.43 -23.69
N GLU A 676 -11.73 -11.20 -23.58
CA GLU A 676 -10.96 -10.04 -23.12
C GLU A 676 -10.45 -10.21 -21.67
N ALA A 677 -11.27 -10.78 -20.79
CA ALA A 677 -10.89 -10.98 -19.40
C ALA A 677 -9.78 -12.03 -19.22
N ILE A 678 -9.81 -13.12 -19.99
CA ILE A 678 -8.76 -14.15 -19.93
C ILE A 678 -7.44 -13.66 -20.54
N GLU A 679 -7.50 -12.88 -21.63
CA GLU A 679 -6.29 -12.29 -22.26
C GLU A 679 -5.58 -11.29 -21.34
N ASN A 680 -6.35 -10.53 -20.54
CA ASN A 680 -5.81 -9.55 -19.61
C ASN A 680 -5.47 -10.14 -18.22
N ALA A 681 -5.72 -11.43 -17.99
CA ALA A 681 -5.47 -12.06 -16.70
C ALA A 681 -3.95 -12.14 -16.41
N THR A 682 -3.55 -11.71 -15.21
CA THR A 682 -2.16 -11.81 -14.74
C THR A 682 -1.87 -13.12 -14.02
N SER A 683 -2.90 -13.91 -13.75
CA SER A 683 -2.85 -15.18 -13.01
C SER A 683 -3.52 -16.29 -13.83
N PRO A 684 -3.11 -17.56 -13.68
CA PRO A 684 -3.75 -18.67 -14.41
C PRO A 684 -5.24 -18.77 -14.09
N VAL A 685 -6.09 -18.79 -15.11
CA VAL A 685 -7.54 -18.94 -14.97
C VAL A 685 -7.92 -20.42 -15.00
N LYS A 686 -8.76 -20.87 -14.07
CA LYS A 686 -9.15 -22.29 -13.93
C LYS A 686 -10.62 -22.60 -14.14
N ALA A 687 -11.50 -21.62 -13.94
CA ALA A 687 -12.93 -21.85 -14.04
C ALA A 687 -13.69 -20.59 -14.46
N LEU A 688 -14.88 -20.81 -15.01
CA LEU A 688 -15.95 -19.84 -15.16
C LEU A 688 -17.04 -20.17 -14.15
N VAL A 689 -17.39 -19.20 -13.29
CA VAL A 689 -18.50 -19.29 -12.33
C VAL A 689 -19.68 -18.51 -12.85
N LEU A 690 -20.75 -19.20 -13.24
CA LEU A 690 -22.03 -18.61 -13.62
C LEU A 690 -23.01 -18.78 -12.46
N THR A 691 -23.53 -17.67 -11.92
CA THR A 691 -24.70 -17.74 -11.04
C THR A 691 -25.95 -17.72 -11.92
N ASN A 692 -26.72 -18.80 -11.94
CA ASN A 692 -27.90 -18.94 -12.80
C ASN A 692 -29.06 -19.57 -12.03
N PRO A 693 -30.15 -18.87 -11.73
CA PRO A 693 -30.45 -17.48 -12.09
C PRO A 693 -29.47 -16.44 -11.48
N HIS A 694 -29.23 -15.35 -12.20
CA HIS A 694 -28.17 -14.38 -11.94
C HIS A 694 -28.37 -13.52 -10.69
N ASN A 695 -27.27 -13.13 -10.04
CA ASN A 695 -27.24 -12.24 -8.87
C ASN A 695 -26.25 -11.09 -9.13
N PRO A 696 -26.71 -9.83 -9.27
CA PRO A 696 -27.93 -9.28 -8.66
C PRO A 696 -29.15 -9.15 -9.58
N PHE A 697 -29.09 -9.62 -10.82
CA PHE A 697 -30.12 -9.32 -11.83
C PHE A 697 -31.41 -10.11 -11.71
N ALA A 698 -31.42 -11.25 -11.02
CA ALA A 698 -32.61 -12.07 -10.83
C ALA A 698 -33.24 -12.54 -12.18
N GLN A 699 -32.39 -12.75 -13.18
CA GLN A 699 -32.73 -13.25 -14.52
C GLN A 699 -32.01 -14.56 -14.80
N CYS A 700 -32.66 -15.46 -15.55
CA CYS A 700 -32.03 -16.68 -16.05
C CYS A 700 -31.17 -16.38 -17.30
N TYR A 701 -30.12 -17.17 -17.50
CA TYR A 701 -29.39 -17.16 -18.77
C TYR A 701 -30.18 -17.93 -19.84
N PRO A 702 -30.24 -17.45 -21.09
CA PRO A 702 -30.73 -18.26 -22.21
C PRO A 702 -29.87 -19.52 -22.39
N ARG A 703 -30.50 -20.65 -22.76
CA ARG A 703 -29.80 -21.92 -23.04
C ARG A 703 -28.59 -21.75 -23.96
N GLU A 704 -28.78 -21.02 -25.05
CA GLU A 704 -27.73 -20.74 -26.04
C GLU A 704 -26.49 -20.04 -25.44
N VAL A 705 -26.67 -19.19 -24.41
CA VAL A 705 -25.55 -18.52 -23.74
C VAL A 705 -24.81 -19.47 -22.81
N ILE A 706 -25.53 -20.35 -22.09
CA ILE A 706 -24.91 -21.35 -21.21
C ILE A 706 -24.12 -22.36 -22.05
N GLU A 707 -24.68 -22.82 -23.18
CA GLU A 707 -24.00 -23.73 -24.12
C GLU A 707 -22.77 -23.06 -24.74
N ALA A 708 -22.85 -21.79 -25.12
CA ALA A 708 -21.69 -21.04 -25.60
C ALA A 708 -20.60 -20.87 -24.52
N CYS A 709 -20.99 -20.63 -23.26
CA CYS A 709 -20.07 -20.58 -22.13
C CYS A 709 -19.37 -21.92 -21.87
N LEU A 710 -20.10 -23.03 -22.04
CA LEU A 710 -19.53 -24.38 -21.95
C LEU A 710 -18.48 -24.61 -23.05
N GLN A 711 -18.78 -24.23 -24.29
CA GLN A 711 -17.81 -24.31 -25.41
C GLN A 711 -16.62 -23.38 -25.20
N PHE A 712 -16.81 -22.19 -24.60
CA PHE A 712 -15.71 -21.32 -24.20
C PHE A 712 -14.81 -22.01 -23.17
N CYS A 713 -15.39 -22.65 -22.15
CA CYS A 713 -14.63 -23.38 -21.15
C CYS A 713 -13.82 -24.52 -21.78
N GLU A 714 -14.38 -25.27 -22.73
CA GLU A 714 -13.65 -26.32 -23.45
C GLU A 714 -12.42 -25.77 -24.20
N ARG A 715 -12.59 -24.67 -24.95
CA ARG A 715 -11.48 -24.06 -25.71
C ARG A 715 -10.30 -23.62 -24.84
N HIS A 716 -10.59 -23.19 -23.62
CA HIS A 716 -9.61 -22.61 -22.69
C HIS A 716 -9.19 -23.55 -21.55
N ASP A 717 -9.58 -24.82 -21.62
CA ASP A 717 -9.24 -25.81 -20.60
C ASP A 717 -9.82 -25.51 -19.20
N LEU A 718 -10.99 -24.87 -19.14
CA LEU A 718 -11.60 -24.37 -17.91
C LEU A 718 -12.73 -25.28 -17.38
N HIS A 719 -12.95 -25.23 -16.06
CA HIS A 719 -14.17 -25.76 -15.45
C HIS A 719 -15.36 -24.80 -15.61
N LEU A 720 -16.55 -25.35 -15.86
CA LEU A 720 -17.81 -24.60 -15.75
C LEU A 720 -18.46 -24.90 -14.40
N ILE A 721 -18.67 -23.87 -13.60
CA ILE A 721 -19.37 -23.95 -12.31
C ILE A 721 -20.69 -23.19 -12.45
N SER A 722 -21.81 -23.91 -12.41
CA SER A 722 -23.15 -23.33 -12.37
C SER A 722 -23.61 -23.23 -10.91
N ASP A 723 -23.60 -22.02 -10.34
CA ASP A 723 -24.20 -21.72 -9.05
C ASP A 723 -25.71 -21.50 -9.23
N GLU A 724 -26.48 -22.55 -8.96
CA GLU A 724 -27.92 -22.62 -9.21
C GLU A 724 -28.75 -22.41 -7.94
N VAL A 725 -28.22 -21.68 -6.96
CA VAL A 725 -28.85 -21.45 -5.64
C VAL A 725 -30.26 -20.82 -5.68
N TYR A 726 -30.68 -20.26 -6.82
CA TYR A 726 -32.01 -19.69 -7.04
C TYR A 726 -32.87 -20.50 -8.04
N ALA A 727 -32.48 -21.73 -8.38
CA ALA A 727 -33.10 -22.56 -9.41
C ALA A 727 -34.62 -22.73 -9.29
N LEU A 728 -35.14 -22.78 -8.05
CA LEU A 728 -36.57 -23.00 -7.78
C LEU A 728 -37.28 -21.74 -7.26
N SER A 729 -36.58 -20.61 -7.20
CA SER A 729 -37.14 -19.29 -6.89
C SER A 729 -37.70 -18.61 -8.15
N ILE A 730 -38.30 -19.38 -9.06
CA ILE A 730 -38.84 -18.91 -10.35
C ILE A 730 -40.30 -18.51 -10.19
N PHE A 731 -40.66 -17.34 -10.73
CA PHE A 731 -42.01 -16.79 -10.64
C PHE A 731 -42.46 -16.05 -11.89
N ASP A 732 -43.78 -16.05 -12.10
CA ASP A 732 -44.41 -15.35 -13.22
C ASP A 732 -44.83 -13.94 -12.80
N SER A 733 -44.66 -12.96 -13.69
CA SER A 733 -45.12 -11.59 -13.50
C SER A 733 -45.47 -10.94 -14.84
N ALA A 734 -46.01 -9.72 -14.82
CA ALA A 734 -46.21 -8.97 -16.06
C ALA A 734 -44.88 -8.68 -16.79
N ASP A 735 -43.78 -8.57 -16.06
CA ASP A 735 -42.45 -8.23 -16.56
C ASP A 735 -41.65 -9.47 -16.99
N SER A 736 -42.07 -10.69 -16.61
CA SER A 736 -41.36 -11.92 -16.98
C SER A 736 -41.62 -12.37 -18.42
N LYS A 737 -42.56 -11.72 -19.12
CA LYS A 737 -42.88 -12.03 -20.52
C LYS A 737 -41.68 -11.77 -21.43
N GLY A 738 -41.19 -12.83 -22.08
CA GLY A 738 -40.05 -12.77 -22.99
C GLY A 738 -38.68 -12.96 -22.34
N LEU A 739 -38.62 -13.12 -21.01
CA LEU A 739 -37.40 -13.57 -20.33
C LEU A 739 -37.21 -15.08 -20.52
N PRO A 740 -35.96 -15.56 -20.66
CA PRO A 740 -35.67 -16.97 -20.84
C PRO A 740 -36.07 -17.79 -19.60
N PRO A 741 -36.60 -19.02 -19.77
CA PRO A 741 -36.87 -19.90 -18.63
C PRO A 741 -35.56 -20.34 -17.97
N PHE A 742 -35.65 -20.80 -16.72
CA PHE A 742 -34.51 -21.43 -16.06
C PHE A 742 -34.10 -22.73 -16.79
N VAL A 743 -32.80 -22.89 -16.99
CA VAL A 743 -32.18 -24.07 -17.57
C VAL A 743 -31.01 -24.45 -16.68
N SER A 744 -31.09 -25.63 -16.06
CA SER A 744 -29.97 -26.18 -15.28
C SER A 744 -28.86 -26.64 -16.21
N ALA A 745 -27.61 -26.47 -15.80
CA ALA A 745 -26.45 -27.07 -16.46
C ALA A 745 -26.52 -28.61 -16.47
N LEU A 746 -27.26 -29.23 -15.54
CA LEU A 746 -27.51 -30.67 -15.55
C LEU A 746 -28.36 -31.11 -16.75
N SER A 747 -29.21 -30.23 -17.30
CA SER A 747 -30.08 -30.50 -18.46
C SER A 747 -29.37 -30.40 -19.80
N LEU A 748 -28.08 -30.05 -19.81
CA LEU A 748 -27.27 -29.94 -21.03
C LEU A 748 -26.67 -31.31 -21.40
N ASN A 749 -26.33 -31.47 -22.68
CA ASN A 749 -25.55 -32.59 -23.17
C ASN A 749 -24.17 -32.08 -23.63
N PRO A 750 -23.15 -32.01 -22.74
CA PRO A 750 -21.81 -31.54 -23.10
C PRO A 750 -21.18 -32.32 -24.25
N VAL A 751 -21.42 -33.63 -24.33
CA VAL A 751 -20.85 -34.49 -25.38
C VAL A 751 -21.40 -34.12 -26.75
N ALA A 752 -22.69 -33.78 -26.85
CA ALA A 752 -23.28 -33.31 -28.10
C ALA A 752 -22.78 -31.91 -28.52
N LEU A 753 -22.13 -31.17 -27.61
CA LEU A 753 -21.53 -29.86 -27.85
C LEU A 753 -20.00 -29.93 -28.01
N ASP A 754 -19.44 -31.14 -28.17
CA ASP A 754 -17.99 -31.41 -28.22
C ASP A 754 -17.23 -30.90 -26.98
N CYS A 755 -17.87 -30.89 -25.82
CA CYS A 755 -17.30 -30.41 -24.55
C CYS A 755 -17.06 -31.56 -23.57
N ALA A 756 -16.01 -31.47 -22.77
CA ALA A 756 -15.64 -32.49 -21.79
C ALA A 756 -16.61 -32.48 -20.57
N PRO A 757 -17.43 -33.52 -20.37
CA PRO A 757 -18.46 -33.50 -19.32
C PRO A 757 -17.89 -33.53 -17.89
N HIS A 758 -16.64 -33.97 -17.71
CA HIS A 758 -15.95 -34.03 -16.41
C HIS A 758 -15.54 -32.66 -15.84
N ARG A 759 -15.81 -31.58 -16.59
CA ARG A 759 -15.54 -30.19 -16.20
C ARG A 759 -16.77 -29.38 -15.80
N VAL A 760 -17.96 -29.97 -15.87
CA VAL A 760 -19.23 -29.32 -15.53
C VAL A 760 -19.63 -29.67 -14.10
N HIS A 761 -19.84 -28.63 -13.29
CA HIS A 761 -20.19 -28.76 -11.88
C HIS A 761 -21.38 -27.86 -11.55
N VAL A 762 -22.33 -28.38 -10.75
CA VAL A 762 -23.51 -27.62 -10.32
C VAL A 762 -23.54 -27.50 -8.81
N ILE A 763 -23.81 -26.28 -8.32
CA ILE A 763 -24.00 -26.00 -6.90
C ILE A 763 -25.48 -25.69 -6.65
N TRP A 764 -26.07 -26.32 -5.65
CA TRP A 764 -27.43 -26.01 -5.22
C TRP A 764 -27.58 -26.03 -3.69
N SER A 765 -28.62 -25.38 -3.17
CA SER A 765 -28.89 -25.29 -1.74
C SER A 765 -30.33 -24.88 -1.45
N ILE A 766 -30.91 -25.43 -0.39
CA ILE A 766 -32.24 -25.07 0.12
C ILE A 766 -32.32 -23.63 0.70
N SER A 767 -31.20 -22.91 0.74
CA SER A 767 -31.07 -21.63 1.43
C SER A 767 -32.02 -20.54 0.93
N LYS A 768 -32.28 -20.48 -0.39
CA LYS A 768 -33.07 -19.42 -1.02
C LYS A 768 -34.41 -19.95 -1.48
N ASP A 769 -34.39 -21.06 -2.20
CA ASP A 769 -35.57 -21.75 -2.71
C ASP A 769 -36.54 -22.18 -1.61
N PHE A 770 -36.02 -22.60 -0.46
CA PHE A 770 -36.81 -22.98 0.72
C PHE A 770 -36.55 -22.09 1.94
N GLY A 771 -36.14 -20.83 1.75
CA GLY A 771 -36.00 -19.86 2.86
C GLY A 771 -35.12 -20.28 4.05
N SER A 772 -34.29 -21.31 3.89
CA SER A 772 -33.64 -22.05 4.97
C SER A 772 -32.15 -21.73 5.09
N SER A 773 -31.77 -20.47 4.87
CA SER A 773 -30.38 -20.01 4.89
C SER A 773 -29.65 -20.28 6.22
N GLY A 774 -30.39 -20.40 7.33
CA GLY A 774 -29.85 -20.73 8.66
C GLY A 774 -29.62 -22.24 8.92
N ILE A 775 -30.20 -23.13 8.12
CA ILE A 775 -30.01 -24.60 8.25
C ILE A 775 -28.63 -25.02 7.76
N ARG A 776 -28.04 -24.26 6.84
CA ARG A 776 -26.70 -24.49 6.27
C ARG A 776 -26.58 -25.87 5.62
N LEU A 777 -27.39 -26.13 4.60
CA LEU A 777 -27.20 -27.30 3.73
C LEU A 777 -27.11 -26.90 2.26
N GLY A 778 -26.11 -27.43 1.55
CA GLY A 778 -25.99 -27.37 0.09
C GLY A 778 -25.29 -28.60 -0.46
N CYS A 779 -25.30 -28.72 -1.79
CA CYS A 779 -24.65 -29.79 -2.51
C CYS A 779 -23.87 -29.30 -3.74
N THR A 780 -22.77 -30.00 -4.03
CA THR A 780 -22.05 -29.98 -5.30
C THR A 780 -22.40 -31.23 -6.07
N VAL A 781 -22.75 -31.09 -7.35
CA VAL A 781 -23.03 -32.18 -8.27
C VAL A 781 -21.96 -32.18 -9.37
N SER A 782 -21.29 -33.31 -9.54
CA SER A 782 -20.32 -33.56 -10.61
C SER A 782 -20.47 -35.00 -11.10
N GLN A 783 -21.15 -35.18 -12.24
CA GLN A 783 -21.56 -36.51 -12.73
C GLN A 783 -20.40 -37.30 -13.32
N HIS A 784 -19.41 -36.62 -13.90
CA HIS A 784 -18.36 -37.23 -14.71
C HIS A 784 -16.96 -37.11 -14.10
N ASN A 785 -16.85 -36.65 -12.85
CA ASN A 785 -15.57 -36.45 -12.18
C ASN A 785 -15.58 -36.93 -10.72
N PRO A 786 -15.43 -38.24 -10.48
CA PRO A 786 -15.46 -38.80 -9.12
C PRO A 786 -14.32 -38.26 -8.25
N LYS A 787 -13.19 -37.83 -8.84
CA LYS A 787 -12.08 -37.22 -8.08
C LYS A 787 -12.47 -35.88 -7.48
N VAL A 788 -13.24 -35.07 -8.23
CA VAL A 788 -13.78 -33.80 -7.72
C VAL A 788 -14.74 -34.06 -6.57
N ILE A 789 -15.65 -35.04 -6.69
CA ILE A 789 -16.57 -35.40 -5.60
C ILE A 789 -15.81 -35.83 -4.35
N VAL A 790 -14.77 -36.67 -4.49
CA VAL A 790 -13.92 -37.07 -3.37
C VAL A 790 -13.19 -35.87 -2.76
N GLY A 791 -12.63 -34.98 -3.58
CA GLY A 791 -11.91 -33.78 -3.11
C GLY A 791 -12.82 -32.79 -2.36
N VAL A 792 -14.01 -32.52 -2.91
CA VAL A 792 -15.03 -31.69 -2.25
C VAL A 792 -15.44 -32.32 -0.92
N SER A 793 -15.70 -33.62 -0.91
CA SER A 793 -16.08 -34.35 0.30
C SER A 793 -14.97 -34.33 1.36
N LEU A 794 -13.70 -34.43 0.98
CA LEU A 794 -12.57 -34.27 1.90
C LEU A 794 -12.53 -32.86 2.50
N ALA A 795 -12.79 -31.84 1.68
CA ALA A 795 -12.75 -30.44 2.10
C ALA A 795 -13.95 -30.02 2.97
N SER A 796 -15.07 -30.73 2.91
CA SER A 796 -16.30 -30.50 3.70
C SER A 796 -16.61 -31.59 4.73
N ASN A 797 -15.76 -32.62 4.85
CA ASN A 797 -16.03 -33.82 5.64
C ASN A 797 -16.46 -33.48 7.06
N THR A 798 -17.54 -34.09 7.54
CA THR A 798 -18.11 -33.91 8.89
C THR A 798 -18.53 -32.49 9.27
N GLN A 799 -18.61 -31.54 8.32
CA GLN A 799 -19.04 -30.17 8.63
C GLN A 799 -20.56 -29.98 8.56
N THR A 800 -21.27 -30.87 7.87
CA THR A 800 -22.74 -30.84 7.75
C THR A 800 -23.38 -31.41 9.01
N SER A 801 -24.31 -30.66 9.62
CA SER A 801 -25.03 -31.08 10.83
C SER A 801 -26.03 -32.20 10.54
N SER A 802 -26.07 -33.23 11.40
CA SER A 802 -27.10 -34.29 11.32
C SER A 802 -28.53 -33.74 11.40
N LEU A 803 -28.76 -32.65 12.15
CA LEU A 803 -30.08 -32.01 12.21
C LEU A 803 -30.45 -31.33 10.89
N ALA A 804 -29.47 -30.73 10.21
CA ALA A 804 -29.67 -30.16 8.88
C ALA A 804 -29.95 -31.25 7.85
N ALA A 805 -29.28 -32.40 7.97
CA ALA A 805 -29.52 -33.57 7.12
C ALA A 805 -30.94 -34.13 7.32
N ILE A 806 -31.38 -34.36 8.56
CA ILE A 806 -32.75 -34.84 8.88
C ILE A 806 -33.80 -33.88 8.32
N PHE A 807 -33.68 -32.58 8.63
CA PHE A 807 -34.66 -31.61 8.17
C PHE A 807 -34.70 -31.53 6.64
N THR A 808 -33.53 -31.48 5.99
CA THR A 808 -33.50 -31.36 4.54
C THR A 808 -34.03 -32.62 3.87
N GLN A 809 -33.64 -33.80 4.34
CA GLN A 809 -34.15 -35.06 3.80
C GLN A 809 -35.68 -35.10 3.83
N ASN A 810 -36.26 -34.78 5.00
CA ASN A 810 -37.70 -34.77 5.15
C ASN A 810 -38.37 -33.65 4.37
N LEU A 811 -37.74 -32.48 4.24
CA LEU A 811 -38.24 -31.41 3.40
C LEU A 811 -38.25 -31.83 1.93
N LEU A 812 -37.20 -32.46 1.40
CA LEU A 812 -37.14 -32.82 -0.02
C LEU A 812 -38.08 -33.99 -0.37
N CYS A 813 -38.27 -34.94 0.55
CA CYS A 813 -39.12 -36.10 0.34
C CYS A 813 -40.58 -35.90 0.81
N SER A 814 -40.93 -34.74 1.37
CA SER A 814 -42.27 -34.49 1.89
C SER A 814 -43.31 -34.39 0.76
N PRO A 815 -44.52 -34.97 0.93
CA PRO A 815 -45.61 -34.79 -0.02
C PRO A 815 -46.12 -33.33 -0.06
N LEU A 816 -45.75 -32.49 0.91
CA LEU A 816 -46.11 -31.07 0.95
C LEU A 816 -45.17 -30.18 0.11
N THR A 817 -44.05 -30.71 -0.34
CA THR A 817 -43.00 -29.93 -1.03
C THR A 817 -43.46 -29.29 -2.33
N PRO A 818 -44.21 -29.98 -3.21
CA PRO A 818 -44.79 -29.35 -4.40
C PRO A 818 -45.74 -28.19 -4.03
N GLN A 819 -46.49 -28.31 -2.93
CA GLN A 819 -47.36 -27.24 -2.45
C GLN A 819 -46.56 -26.04 -1.94
N LEU A 820 -45.47 -26.27 -1.20
CA LEU A 820 -44.57 -25.20 -0.74
C LEU A 820 -43.92 -24.46 -1.91
N MET A 821 -43.45 -25.18 -2.92
CA MET A 821 -42.86 -24.57 -4.11
C MET A 821 -43.87 -23.70 -4.86
N ARG A 822 -45.11 -24.16 -5.00
CA ARG A 822 -46.20 -23.36 -5.57
C ARG A 822 -46.47 -22.10 -4.75
N LEU A 823 -46.57 -22.23 -3.42
CA LEU A 823 -46.81 -21.12 -2.51
C LEU A 823 -45.67 -20.09 -2.56
N ASN A 824 -44.43 -20.57 -2.62
CA ASN A 824 -43.25 -19.72 -2.76
C ASN A 824 -43.32 -18.91 -4.06
N ARG A 825 -43.63 -19.56 -5.18
CA ARG A 825 -43.81 -18.91 -6.49
C ARG A 825 -44.89 -17.82 -6.45
N GLU A 826 -46.05 -18.13 -5.89
CA GLU A 826 -47.18 -17.20 -5.78
C GLU A 826 -46.81 -15.97 -4.92
N ARG A 827 -46.17 -16.20 -3.75
CA ARG A 827 -45.77 -15.13 -2.83
C ARG A 827 -44.63 -14.28 -3.39
N LEU A 828 -43.67 -14.88 -4.08
CA LEU A 828 -42.59 -14.16 -4.77
C LEU A 828 -43.16 -13.27 -5.88
N SER A 829 -44.08 -13.79 -6.70
CA SER A 829 -44.76 -13.02 -7.75
C SER A 829 -45.50 -11.81 -7.19
N LEU A 830 -46.23 -11.98 -6.09
CA LEU A 830 -46.94 -10.89 -5.41
C LEU A 830 -45.97 -9.84 -4.86
N ALA A 831 -44.96 -10.26 -4.09
CA ALA A 831 -43.99 -9.34 -3.50
C ALA A 831 -43.17 -8.57 -4.56
N TYR A 832 -42.77 -9.24 -5.64
CA TYR A 832 -42.12 -8.62 -6.79
C TYR A 832 -43.03 -7.57 -7.44
N SER A 833 -44.31 -7.91 -7.64
CA SER A 833 -45.29 -7.01 -8.25
C SER A 833 -45.58 -5.79 -7.37
N THR A 834 -45.58 -5.94 -6.05
CA THR A 834 -45.67 -4.81 -5.09
C THR A 834 -44.47 -3.87 -5.19
N LEU A 835 -43.24 -4.41 -5.16
CA LEU A 835 -42.01 -3.61 -5.29
C LEU A 835 -41.94 -2.87 -6.64
N THR A 836 -42.13 -3.60 -7.73
CA THR A 836 -42.02 -3.04 -9.09
C THR A 836 -43.18 -2.14 -9.47
N GLY A 837 -44.38 -2.39 -8.93
CA GLY A 837 -45.51 -1.46 -9.04
C GLY A 837 -45.16 -0.08 -8.46
N TRP A 838 -44.64 -0.04 -7.24
CA TRP A 838 -44.16 1.20 -6.61
C TRP A 838 -43.03 1.87 -7.41
N MET A 839 -42.11 1.09 -7.98
CA MET A 839 -41.04 1.63 -8.85
C MET A 839 -41.61 2.29 -10.12
N LYS A 840 -42.57 1.64 -10.79
CA LYS A 840 -43.24 2.17 -11.98
C LYS A 840 -43.98 3.47 -11.67
N GLU A 841 -44.71 3.51 -10.55
CA GLU A 841 -45.44 4.71 -10.10
C GLU A 841 -44.51 5.91 -9.83
N ASN A 842 -43.27 5.66 -9.41
CA ASN A 842 -42.28 6.69 -9.11
C ASN A 842 -41.23 6.89 -10.22
N GLY A 843 -41.33 6.18 -11.34
CA GLY A 843 -40.43 6.34 -12.49
C GLY A 843 -39.00 5.84 -12.27
N PHE A 844 -38.79 4.88 -11.37
CA PHE A 844 -37.48 4.24 -11.20
C PHE A 844 -37.25 3.17 -12.27
N ALA A 845 -36.07 3.17 -12.89
CA ALA A 845 -35.65 2.09 -13.78
C ALA A 845 -35.21 0.88 -12.95
N TYR A 846 -35.45 -0.32 -13.44
CA TYR A 846 -34.97 -1.56 -12.84
C TYR A 846 -34.82 -2.65 -13.90
N ILE A 847 -34.07 -3.69 -13.58
CA ILE A 847 -33.92 -4.87 -14.44
C ILE A 847 -35.09 -5.83 -14.17
N PRO A 848 -35.92 -6.15 -15.18
CA PRO A 848 -37.00 -7.12 -15.05
C PRO A 848 -36.50 -8.47 -14.52
N ALA A 849 -37.24 -9.12 -13.62
CA ALA A 849 -36.85 -10.41 -13.07
C ALA A 849 -37.91 -11.49 -13.32
N ASN A 850 -37.44 -12.73 -13.48
CA ASN A 850 -38.28 -13.94 -13.51
C ASN A 850 -37.86 -14.99 -12.46
N ALA A 851 -36.86 -14.66 -11.65
CA ALA A 851 -36.25 -15.57 -10.71
C ALA A 851 -35.73 -14.83 -9.46
N GLY A 852 -35.24 -15.58 -8.48
CA GLY A 852 -34.58 -15.00 -7.30
C GLY A 852 -35.53 -14.26 -6.36
N ILE A 853 -34.95 -13.40 -5.53
CA ILE A 853 -35.63 -12.81 -4.35
C ILE A 853 -35.36 -11.31 -4.18
N PHE A 854 -34.78 -10.69 -5.20
CA PHE A 854 -34.39 -9.28 -5.22
C PHE A 854 -34.57 -8.67 -6.61
N VAL A 855 -34.52 -7.34 -6.67
CA VAL A 855 -34.48 -6.56 -7.90
C VAL A 855 -33.25 -5.66 -7.88
N PHE A 856 -32.62 -5.49 -9.04
CA PHE A 856 -31.58 -4.48 -9.25
C PHE A 856 -32.21 -3.24 -9.89
N ALA A 857 -32.20 -2.12 -9.16
CA ALA A 857 -32.94 -0.91 -9.50
C ALA A 857 -32.08 0.35 -9.45
N ARG A 858 -32.31 1.28 -10.36
CA ARG A 858 -31.65 2.59 -10.42
C ARG A 858 -32.45 3.60 -9.63
N LEU A 859 -32.06 3.81 -8.37
CA LEU A 859 -32.66 4.82 -7.49
C LEU A 859 -31.99 6.20 -7.64
N GLY A 860 -30.77 6.25 -8.16
CA GLY A 860 -29.98 7.48 -8.31
C GLY A 860 -29.86 7.96 -9.76
N ASN A 861 -30.93 8.49 -10.36
CA ASN A 861 -30.87 8.96 -11.76
C ASN A 861 -29.87 10.11 -11.99
N ALA A 862 -29.61 10.93 -10.96
CA ALA A 862 -28.66 12.04 -11.01
C ALA A 862 -27.24 11.67 -10.51
N VAL A 863 -27.03 10.42 -10.09
CA VAL A 863 -25.74 9.95 -9.56
C VAL A 863 -24.77 9.74 -10.72
N THR A 864 -23.64 10.44 -10.66
CA THR A 864 -22.56 10.41 -11.67
C THR A 864 -21.25 9.86 -11.12
N SER A 865 -21.10 9.80 -9.79
CA SER A 865 -19.93 9.27 -9.09
C SER A 865 -20.28 8.18 -8.07
N TRP A 866 -19.30 7.38 -7.69
CA TRP A 866 -19.45 6.34 -6.66
C TRP A 866 -19.71 6.92 -5.26
N ASP A 867 -19.16 8.10 -4.97
CA ASP A 867 -19.40 8.79 -3.69
C ASP A 867 -20.86 9.22 -3.55
N GLU A 868 -21.47 9.70 -4.63
CA GLU A 868 -22.90 10.02 -4.67
C GLU A 868 -23.78 8.76 -4.51
N GLU A 869 -23.38 7.62 -5.06
CA GLU A 869 -24.08 6.34 -4.85
C GLU A 869 -23.98 5.88 -3.38
N LYS A 870 -22.80 6.05 -2.77
CA LYS A 870 -22.59 5.77 -1.34
C LYS A 870 -23.45 6.67 -0.47
N GLU A 871 -23.53 7.96 -0.79
CA GLU A 871 -24.40 8.91 -0.08
C GLU A 871 -25.88 8.54 -0.22
N LEU A 872 -26.32 8.09 -1.40
CA LEU A 872 -27.67 7.56 -1.61
C LEU A 872 -27.98 6.40 -0.65
N VAL A 873 -27.09 5.41 -0.54
CA VAL A 873 -27.28 4.29 0.38
C VAL A 873 -27.26 4.74 1.85
N LEU A 874 -26.41 5.71 2.20
CA LEU A 874 -26.39 6.30 3.55
C LEU A 874 -27.69 7.03 3.88
N ARG A 875 -28.32 7.70 2.91
CA ARG A 875 -29.65 8.32 3.08
C ARG A 875 -30.74 7.28 3.32
N CYS A 876 -30.74 6.18 2.56
CA CYS A 876 -31.64 5.05 2.82
C CYS A 876 -31.45 4.50 4.23
N LYS A 877 -30.20 4.28 4.64
CA LYS A 877 -29.85 3.82 5.99
C LYS A 877 -30.34 4.80 7.07
N ALA A 878 -30.17 6.10 6.86
CA ALA A 878 -30.65 7.14 7.79
C ALA A 878 -32.19 7.17 7.90
N ALA A 879 -32.90 6.80 6.83
CA ALA A 879 -34.36 6.61 6.84
C ALA A 879 -34.80 5.27 7.43
N GLY A 880 -33.86 4.43 7.89
CA GLY A 880 -34.17 3.17 8.55
C GLY A 880 -34.35 1.97 7.62
N VAL A 881 -33.77 1.99 6.41
CA VAL A 881 -33.83 0.87 5.46
C VAL A 881 -32.46 0.61 4.84
N LEU A 882 -32.02 -0.65 4.86
CA LEU A 882 -30.73 -1.06 4.30
C LEU A 882 -30.94 -1.59 2.89
N VAL A 883 -30.16 -1.07 1.94
CA VAL A 883 -30.03 -1.53 0.55
C VAL A 883 -28.55 -1.65 0.20
N SER A 884 -28.22 -2.38 -0.85
CA SER A 884 -26.82 -2.60 -1.25
C SER A 884 -26.50 -1.85 -2.53
N ALA A 885 -25.46 -1.01 -2.50
CA ALA A 885 -24.97 -0.25 -3.66
C ALA A 885 -24.57 -1.15 -4.84
N GLY A 886 -24.75 -0.67 -6.07
CA GLY A 886 -24.33 -1.36 -7.29
C GLY A 886 -22.82 -1.50 -7.39
N GLN A 887 -22.07 -0.50 -6.91
CA GLN A 887 -20.60 -0.57 -6.79
C GLN A 887 -20.15 -1.80 -5.99
N ALA A 888 -20.90 -2.15 -4.94
CA ALA A 888 -20.55 -3.29 -4.09
C ALA A 888 -20.57 -4.62 -4.88
N TYR A 889 -21.35 -4.72 -5.97
CA TYR A 889 -21.44 -5.90 -6.84
C TYR A 889 -20.53 -5.81 -8.06
N HIS A 890 -19.51 -4.93 -8.06
CA HIS A 890 -18.67 -4.65 -9.24
C HIS A 890 -19.48 -4.11 -10.43
N GLY A 891 -20.41 -3.19 -10.16
CA GLY A 891 -21.14 -2.48 -11.21
C GLY A 891 -20.22 -1.73 -12.19
N ILE A 892 -20.67 -1.54 -13.43
CA ILE A 892 -19.88 -0.88 -14.48
C ILE A 892 -19.87 0.64 -14.32
N GLU A 893 -18.74 1.28 -14.66
CA GLU A 893 -18.49 2.71 -14.47
C GLU A 893 -19.52 3.63 -15.15
N SER A 894 -20.11 3.17 -16.26
CA SER A 894 -21.15 3.88 -17.03
C SER A 894 -22.55 3.74 -16.44
N GLU A 895 -22.79 2.79 -15.52
CA GLU A 895 -24.10 2.48 -14.93
C GLU A 895 -24.09 2.68 -13.42
N LYS A 896 -23.93 3.94 -12.99
CA LYS A 896 -24.02 4.33 -11.56
C LYS A 896 -25.45 4.68 -11.13
N GLY A 897 -25.68 4.62 -9.83
CA GLY A 897 -26.96 4.92 -9.18
C GLY A 897 -27.86 3.69 -8.99
N TRP A 898 -27.30 2.47 -9.14
CA TRP A 898 -28.03 1.21 -9.01
C TRP A 898 -27.90 0.63 -7.61
N VAL A 899 -28.92 -0.09 -7.15
CA VAL A 899 -28.94 -0.78 -5.86
C VAL A 899 -29.67 -2.12 -5.99
N ARG A 900 -29.28 -3.10 -5.16
CA ARG A 900 -30.03 -4.35 -4.98
C ARG A 900 -31.01 -4.22 -3.82
N ILE A 901 -32.27 -4.58 -4.06
CA ILE A 901 -33.37 -4.53 -3.09
C ILE A 901 -34.06 -5.91 -3.03
N THR A 902 -34.03 -6.54 -1.86
CA THR A 902 -34.69 -7.82 -1.58
C THR A 902 -36.18 -7.58 -1.34
N PHE A 903 -37.03 -8.36 -2.02
CA PHE A 903 -38.49 -8.28 -1.84
C PHE A 903 -39.08 -9.48 -1.11
N ALA A 904 -38.33 -10.58 -0.95
CA ALA A 904 -38.80 -11.79 -0.28
C ALA A 904 -38.81 -11.67 1.26
N VAL A 905 -39.39 -10.60 1.77
CA VAL A 905 -39.66 -10.35 3.19
C VAL A 905 -41.16 -10.45 3.46
N LYS A 906 -41.58 -10.45 4.72
CA LYS A 906 -43.02 -10.44 5.04
C LYS A 906 -43.71 -9.21 4.42
N PRO A 907 -44.95 -9.31 3.92
CA PRO A 907 -45.62 -8.21 3.22
C PRO A 907 -45.62 -6.88 3.97
N GLU A 908 -45.89 -6.91 5.27
CA GLU A 908 -45.88 -5.73 6.15
C GLU A 908 -44.49 -5.09 6.28
N VAL A 909 -43.43 -5.90 6.25
CA VAL A 909 -42.04 -5.43 6.29
C VAL A 909 -41.65 -4.82 4.95
N LEU A 910 -42.08 -5.41 3.83
CA LEU A 910 -41.83 -4.86 2.50
C LEU A 910 -42.49 -3.48 2.37
N LEU A 911 -43.77 -3.35 2.72
CA LEU A 911 -44.50 -2.09 2.64
C LEU A 911 -43.86 -0.99 3.50
N GLU A 912 -43.46 -1.31 4.73
CA GLU A 912 -42.77 -0.35 5.59
C GLU A 912 -41.37 0.00 5.05
N GLY A 913 -40.64 -0.97 4.48
CA GLY A 913 -39.38 -0.71 3.79
C GLY A 913 -39.55 0.25 2.61
N LEU A 914 -40.61 0.10 1.82
CA LEU A 914 -40.97 1.01 0.74
C LEU A 914 -41.35 2.40 1.23
N ASN A 915 -42.08 2.52 2.34
CA ASN A 915 -42.38 3.82 2.97
C ASN A 915 -41.10 4.56 3.34
N ARG A 916 -40.13 3.87 3.93
CA ARG A 916 -38.83 4.43 4.33
C ARG A 916 -37.96 4.79 3.13
N LEU A 917 -37.97 3.97 2.08
CA LEU A 917 -37.32 4.32 0.81
C LEU A 917 -37.96 5.57 0.18
N ALA A 918 -39.29 5.65 0.19
CA ALA A 918 -40.00 6.83 -0.32
C ALA A 918 -39.61 8.11 0.43
N LEU A 919 -39.49 8.03 1.76
CA LEU A 919 -39.00 9.13 2.61
C LEU A 919 -37.56 9.52 2.25
N ALA A 920 -36.66 8.55 2.11
CA ALA A 920 -35.25 8.80 1.79
C ALA A 920 -35.04 9.47 0.42
N LEU A 921 -35.89 9.11 -0.54
CA LEU A 921 -35.79 9.55 -1.94
C LEU A 921 -36.65 10.79 -2.22
N GLY A 922 -37.54 11.18 -1.31
CA GLY A 922 -38.47 12.31 -1.50
C GLY A 922 -39.55 12.02 -2.54
N VAL A 923 -40.04 10.78 -2.61
CA VAL A 923 -41.02 10.32 -3.61
C VAL A 923 -42.31 9.83 -2.95
N ARG A 924 -43.29 9.37 -3.75
CA ARG A 924 -44.59 8.95 -3.22
C ARG A 924 -44.46 7.61 -2.48
N PRO A 925 -45.10 7.45 -1.30
CA PRO A 925 -45.17 6.15 -0.63
C PRO A 925 -46.02 5.16 -1.46
N PRO A 926 -45.88 3.84 -1.21
CA PRO A 926 -46.75 2.83 -1.82
C PRO A 926 -48.23 3.11 -1.55
N SER A 927 -49.07 2.91 -2.55
CA SER A 927 -50.53 2.99 -2.42
C SER A 927 -51.03 1.96 -1.40
N ALA A 928 -51.96 2.35 -0.51
CA ALA A 928 -52.61 1.40 0.39
C ALA A 928 -53.41 0.39 -0.46
N GLN A 929 -52.98 -0.88 -0.44
CA GLN A 929 -53.69 -1.98 -1.09
C GLN A 929 -54.86 -2.48 -0.24
#